data_AF-A0A8D0W1S0-F1
#
_entry.id   AF-A0A8D0W1S0-F1
#
_cell.length_a   1.000
_cell.length_b   1.000
_cell.length_c   1.000
_cell.angle_alpha   90.00
_cell.angle_beta   90.00
_cell.angle_gamma   90.00
#
_symmetry.space_group_name_H-M   'P 1'
#
loop_
_entity.id
_entity.type
_entity.pdbx_description
1 polymer ?
#
loop_
_entity_poly.entity_id
_entity_poly.type
_entity_poly.pdbx_seq_one_letter_code
_entity_poly.pdbx_strand_id
1 'polypeptide(L)'
;MRNRYLRFLPGLLVLLLLPWGPAAQSTKACARWCPPNSSCVNSTACRCLPGFSASSGEVFTSPSDSCDDINECAPPTAVSCGKGADCQNTEGSYHCICVPGYELASGAPVFRNENENTCQDVDECQQKLRICKSHSICINTQGSYTCQCLPGFKLNPRDPKLCTDVNECTLGSNPCHNSTYCFNLVGRYECPCRPGWKPIPGSPNGPNNTICEDKDECSSGEHHCHNSTICTNTVGSYVCHCPQGWVPKPGFQNKKNTTICEEVSFPTWMPPPGIKSQRLSRFFHRLQDLRGNFSSASVQSTVQDLIQEVGDLLEGPQDLENLSQSEQQFVATNLLLGLENALGWLGKALPIGAVTFSSSAGTVLSLEVQEQGYENITLIQNQTKMLLTWDTVHESGDSGPTVVGLLSTPGVGRFLAKAPLVLDTVEQAALHETHKGVLQELYHDLLSDVISAFISNKDPQNLRHPVTFIFQHEKDSALTVISYMGLSLSLLCLLLAVLTFLFCKAIHNTSTSLHLQLSICLFLAHLLFLTAIDRTEIKVLCSIIAGALHYLYLASFTWMLLEGLHLFLTARNLMVVNYSSVNKFMKKLMFPVGYGVPAVIVTISAASRPHLYGTPTSCWLNSEKGFKWSFLGPVCSIFLVNLAFFLMTLWILKSKLSSLNSDVSTLQNTRMLTFKATAQLFILGCTWCLGILQVGPAAHVMAYLFTIINSLQGVFIFLVYCLLSQQVWEQYGKWFKGIDITKSKSEKYTLSSKTTSDACKYSAVN
;
A
#
# COMPACT_ATOMS: atom_id res chain seq x y z
N MET A 1 56.30 -16.92 22.27
CA MET A 1 57.69 -16.60 22.70
C MET A 1 57.57 -16.11 24.15
N ARG A 2 57.86 -16.92 25.19
CA ARG A 2 59.19 -17.12 25.83
C ARG A 2 59.77 -15.75 26.25
N ASN A 3 59.66 -15.30 27.50
CA ASN A 3 60.54 -15.58 28.65
C ASN A 3 59.96 -14.84 29.89
N ARG A 4 59.55 -15.49 31.00
CA ARG A 4 60.32 -15.76 32.25
C ARG A 4 61.62 -14.96 32.43
N TYR A 5 61.75 -14.25 33.56
CA TYR A 5 62.80 -14.56 34.55
C TYR A 5 62.42 -14.11 35.97
N LEU A 6 62.78 -15.00 36.89
CA LEU A 6 62.64 -15.02 38.34
C LEU A 6 64.04 -14.67 38.89
N ARG A 7 64.18 -13.93 40.03
CA ARG A 7 64.96 -14.34 41.23
C ARG A 7 65.49 -13.21 42.16
N PHE A 8 65.33 -13.53 43.45
CA PHE A 8 66.24 -13.45 44.62
C PHE A 8 66.44 -12.16 45.48
N LEU A 9 66.20 -12.39 46.78
CA LEU A 9 66.66 -11.71 48.01
C LEU A 9 68.19 -11.75 48.19
N PRO A 10 68.75 -10.86 49.05
CA PRO A 10 69.34 -11.25 50.36
C PRO A 10 68.91 -10.27 51.50
N GLY A 11 68.71 -10.62 52.79
CA GLY A 11 69.67 -11.03 53.85
C GLY A 11 70.53 -9.83 54.33
N LEU A 12 70.85 -9.51 55.60
CA LEU A 12 70.53 -9.89 56.99
C LEU A 12 71.43 -8.99 57.90
N LEU A 13 71.02 -8.66 59.14
CA LEU A 13 71.82 -8.14 60.32
C LEU A 13 72.39 -6.69 60.26
N VAL A 14 72.35 -5.85 61.32
CA VAL A 14 73.14 -5.87 62.58
C VAL A 14 72.55 -4.90 63.66
N LEU A 15 72.43 -5.39 64.90
CA LEU A 15 72.71 -4.88 66.29
C LEU A 15 72.89 -3.34 66.53
N LEU A 16 72.66 -2.69 67.69
CA LEU A 16 72.48 -2.97 69.14
C LEU A 16 72.06 -1.65 69.82
N LEU A 17 71.38 -1.67 70.98
CA LEU A 17 71.75 -0.95 72.23
C LEU A 17 70.71 -1.22 73.36
N LEU A 18 71.24 -1.59 74.54
CA LEU A 18 70.55 -1.85 75.82
C LEU A 18 70.28 -0.52 76.58
N PRO A 19 69.45 -0.53 77.64
CA PRO A 19 70.04 -0.62 78.99
C PRO A 19 69.26 -1.44 80.02
N TRP A 20 69.99 -1.82 81.08
CA TRP A 20 69.58 -2.55 82.28
C TRP A 20 68.76 -1.70 83.27
N GLY A 21 67.87 -2.36 84.01
CA GLY A 21 67.27 -1.89 85.27
C GLY A 21 66.61 -3.05 86.03
N PRO A 22 66.79 -3.20 87.35
CA PRO A 22 66.88 -4.50 88.01
C PRO A 22 65.53 -5.08 88.50
N ALA A 23 65.54 -6.40 88.65
CA ALA A 23 64.49 -7.18 89.29
C ALA A 23 64.30 -6.77 90.76
N ALA A 24 63.06 -6.45 91.13
CA ALA A 24 62.62 -6.34 92.51
C ALA A 24 61.65 -7.47 92.85
N GLN A 25 61.92 -8.10 93.99
CA GLN A 25 61.26 -9.25 94.57
C GLN A 25 59.74 -9.09 94.73
N SER A 26 59.02 -10.13 94.30
CA SER A 26 57.67 -10.42 94.73
C SER A 26 57.68 -10.92 96.18
N THR A 27 56.99 -10.21 97.08
CA THR A 27 56.37 -10.80 98.28
C THR A 27 55.20 -9.94 98.77
N LYS A 28 54.08 -9.98 98.03
CA LYS A 28 52.73 -10.12 98.62
C LYS A 28 52.01 -11.12 97.73
N ALA A 29 51.60 -12.25 98.29
CA ALA A 29 50.95 -13.32 97.55
C ALA A 29 49.68 -12.76 96.87
N CYS A 30 49.76 -12.52 95.58
CA CYS A 30 48.64 -12.14 94.72
C CYS A 30 48.23 -13.36 93.90
N ALA A 31 46.93 -13.53 93.67
CA ALA A 31 46.39 -14.60 92.83
C ALA A 31 47.07 -14.57 91.44
N ARG A 32 47.80 -15.65 91.08
CA ARG A 32 48.48 -15.79 89.76
C ARG A 32 47.52 -15.91 88.57
N TRP A 33 46.21 -15.93 88.84
CA TRP A 33 45.18 -16.31 87.90
C TRP A 33 44.21 -15.17 87.54
N CYS A 34 44.48 -13.93 87.98
CA CYS A 34 43.62 -12.80 87.61
C CYS A 34 43.61 -12.56 86.08
N PRO A 35 42.44 -12.34 85.44
CA PRO A 35 42.31 -12.12 84.00
C PRO A 35 42.93 -10.79 83.55
N PRO A 36 43.19 -10.58 82.23
CA PRO A 36 43.59 -9.26 81.71
C PRO A 36 42.56 -8.18 82.08
N ASN A 37 43.00 -6.92 82.13
CA ASN A 37 42.19 -5.78 82.58
C ASN A 37 41.64 -5.90 84.02
N SER A 38 42.38 -6.61 84.89
CA SER A 38 42.08 -6.72 86.32
C SER A 38 43.30 -6.44 87.20
N SER A 39 43.05 -6.04 88.46
CA SER A 39 44.03 -5.83 89.51
C SER A 39 43.77 -6.79 90.66
N CYS A 40 44.83 -7.35 91.22
CA CYS A 40 44.72 -8.27 92.35
C CYS A 40 44.47 -7.48 93.65
N VAL A 41 43.49 -7.93 94.45
CA VAL A 41 43.13 -7.31 95.74
C VAL A 41 43.83 -8.03 96.89
N ASN A 42 43.82 -9.36 96.88
CA ASN A 42 44.49 -10.21 97.86
C ASN A 42 44.89 -11.57 97.23
N SER A 43 45.39 -12.52 98.02
CA SER A 43 45.87 -13.82 97.53
C SER A 43 44.82 -14.69 96.81
N THR A 44 43.53 -14.39 96.97
CA THR A 44 42.42 -15.21 96.46
C THR A 44 41.36 -14.41 95.70
N ALA A 45 41.52 -13.09 95.52
CA ALA A 45 40.51 -12.23 94.91
C ALA A 45 41.11 -11.19 93.96
N CYS A 46 40.41 -10.98 92.85
CA CYS A 46 40.73 -10.01 91.79
C CYS A 46 39.59 -8.99 91.65
N ARG A 47 39.90 -7.80 91.15
CA ARG A 47 38.91 -6.77 90.79
C ARG A 47 39.20 -6.24 89.39
N CYS A 48 38.20 -5.94 88.58
CA CYS A 48 38.45 -5.33 87.27
C CYS A 48 39.09 -3.94 87.41
N LEU A 49 39.88 -3.53 86.41
CA LEU A 49 40.34 -2.15 86.29
C LEU A 49 39.13 -1.22 86.06
N PRO A 50 39.22 0.06 86.42
CA PRO A 50 38.18 1.03 86.08
C PRO A 50 37.87 1.01 84.57
N GLY A 51 36.59 1.09 84.20
CA GLY A 51 36.12 0.95 82.80
C GLY A 51 35.78 -0.48 82.38
N PHE A 52 36.02 -1.48 83.24
CA PHE A 52 35.70 -2.89 82.98
C PHE A 52 34.80 -3.44 84.08
N SER A 53 33.93 -4.40 83.74
CA SER A 53 33.03 -5.06 84.68
C SER A 53 33.10 -6.58 84.55
N ALA A 54 32.90 -7.26 85.68
CA ALA A 54 32.75 -8.71 85.72
C ALA A 54 31.30 -9.06 86.08
N SER A 55 30.78 -10.12 85.48
CA SER A 55 29.43 -10.66 85.74
C SER A 55 29.24 -11.11 87.19
N SER A 56 30.32 -11.51 87.85
CA SER A 56 30.34 -12.03 89.23
C SER A 56 30.44 -10.94 90.32
N GLY A 57 30.46 -9.66 89.95
CA GLY A 57 30.52 -8.51 90.87
C GLY A 57 31.89 -7.82 90.93
N GLU A 58 32.01 -6.78 91.77
CA GLU A 58 33.18 -5.87 91.81
C GLU A 58 34.49 -6.55 92.24
N VAL A 59 34.38 -7.56 93.12
CA VAL A 59 35.50 -8.39 93.57
C VAL A 59 35.12 -9.86 93.41
N PHE A 60 35.89 -10.59 92.60
CA PHE A 60 35.61 -11.98 92.27
C PHE A 60 36.77 -12.90 92.64
N THR A 61 36.43 -14.15 92.91
CA THR A 61 37.35 -15.18 93.42
C THR A 61 37.49 -16.38 92.46
N SER A 62 36.81 -16.34 91.30
CA SER A 62 36.83 -17.40 90.30
C SER A 62 37.78 -17.09 89.13
N PRO A 63 38.64 -18.05 88.70
CA PRO A 63 39.46 -17.91 87.49
C PRO A 63 38.68 -17.88 86.17
N SER A 64 37.37 -18.17 86.19
CA SER A 64 36.52 -18.22 85.01
C SER A 64 35.89 -16.88 84.64
N ASP A 65 36.06 -15.85 85.47
CA ASP A 65 35.52 -14.51 85.21
C ASP A 65 36.37 -13.75 84.18
N SER A 66 35.69 -12.99 83.32
CA SER A 66 36.30 -12.05 82.37
C SER A 66 35.99 -10.63 82.80
N CYS A 67 36.95 -9.72 82.62
CA CYS A 67 36.72 -8.28 82.76
C CYS A 67 36.39 -7.73 81.38
N ASP A 68 35.10 -7.61 81.11
CA ASP A 68 34.61 -7.11 79.84
C ASP A 68 34.49 -5.58 79.91
N ASP A 69 34.80 -4.94 78.78
CA ASP A 69 34.71 -3.50 78.61
C ASP A 69 33.28 -3.02 78.87
N ILE A 70 33.15 -1.96 79.67
CA ILE A 70 31.84 -1.36 79.93
C ILE A 70 31.53 -0.47 78.73
N ASN A 71 30.49 -0.81 77.96
CA ASN A 71 30.04 0.09 76.90
C ASN A 71 29.26 1.26 77.52
N GLU A 72 29.93 2.37 77.79
CA GLU A 72 29.28 3.54 78.40
C GLU A 72 28.29 4.23 77.45
N CYS A 73 28.32 3.92 76.15
CA CYS A 73 27.38 4.45 75.16
C CYS A 73 26.11 3.60 75.01
N ALA A 74 26.04 2.42 75.64
CA ALA A 74 24.87 1.53 75.60
C ALA A 74 24.14 1.45 76.96
N PRO A 75 22.84 1.12 76.98
CA PRO A 75 22.11 0.91 78.24
C PRO A 75 22.74 -0.23 79.06
N PRO A 76 22.84 -0.12 80.40
CA PRO A 76 22.14 0.82 81.29
C PRO A 76 22.88 2.14 81.58
N THR A 77 24.14 2.29 81.15
CA THR A 77 25.02 3.41 81.48
C THR A 77 25.06 4.54 80.44
N ALA A 78 24.37 4.38 79.30
CA ALA A 78 24.29 5.29 78.16
C ALA A 78 24.53 6.78 78.49
N VAL A 79 25.79 7.20 78.37
CA VAL A 79 26.23 8.56 78.62
C VAL A 79 25.69 9.48 77.53
N SER A 80 25.12 10.61 77.93
CA SER A 80 24.71 11.66 77.00
C SER A 80 25.87 12.63 76.74
N CYS A 81 26.22 12.82 75.48
CA CYS A 81 27.23 13.79 75.04
C CYS A 81 26.64 15.19 74.74
N GLY A 82 25.33 15.40 74.94
CA GLY A 82 24.63 16.64 74.61
C GLY A 82 24.20 16.74 73.13
N LYS A 83 23.61 17.88 72.73
CA LYS A 83 23.10 18.09 71.36
C LYS A 83 24.24 18.19 70.34
N GLY A 84 24.04 17.60 69.16
CA GLY A 84 25.02 17.67 68.06
C GLY A 84 26.30 16.87 68.31
N ALA A 85 26.28 15.91 69.24
CA ALA A 85 27.40 15.05 69.56
C ALA A 85 26.98 13.59 69.71
N ASP A 86 27.92 12.68 69.51
CA ASP A 86 27.75 11.23 69.60
C ASP A 86 28.80 10.60 70.50
N CYS A 87 28.43 9.51 71.18
CA CYS A 87 29.27 8.78 72.11
C CYS A 87 30.01 7.65 71.38
N GLN A 88 31.33 7.59 71.54
CA GLN A 88 32.16 6.53 70.97
C GLN A 88 32.81 5.72 72.10
N ASN A 89 32.48 4.43 72.16
CA ASN A 89 33.03 3.51 73.14
C ASN A 89 34.46 3.09 72.74
N THR A 90 35.38 3.11 73.69
CA THR A 90 36.77 2.69 73.50
C THR A 90 37.15 1.69 74.60
N GLU A 91 38.20 0.90 74.39
CA GLU A 91 38.58 -0.09 75.41
C GLU A 91 38.99 0.59 76.72
N GLY A 92 38.22 0.36 77.79
CA GLY A 92 38.39 0.90 79.14
C GLY A 92 37.90 2.34 79.36
N SER A 93 37.25 2.97 78.38
CA SER A 93 36.74 4.35 78.48
C SER A 93 35.79 4.69 77.33
N TYR A 94 35.14 5.85 77.38
CA TYR A 94 34.46 6.44 76.23
C TYR A 94 34.99 7.84 75.93
N HIS A 95 34.64 8.36 74.75
CA HIS A 95 34.78 9.78 74.44
C HIS A 95 33.60 10.24 73.57
N CYS A 96 33.32 11.53 73.62
CA CYS A 96 32.31 12.18 72.79
C CYS A 96 32.97 12.86 71.59
N ILE A 97 32.31 12.80 70.44
CA ILE A 97 32.67 13.53 69.22
C ILE A 97 31.49 14.36 68.74
N CYS A 98 31.75 15.49 68.08
CA CYS A 98 30.67 16.19 67.39
C CYS A 98 30.16 15.32 66.23
N VAL A 99 28.86 15.36 65.94
CA VAL A 99 28.29 14.69 64.77
C VAL A 99 28.83 15.34 63.49
N PRO A 100 28.88 14.63 62.35
CA PRO A 100 29.33 15.21 61.09
C PRO A 100 28.57 16.52 60.76
N GLY A 101 29.32 17.56 60.37
CA GLY A 101 28.78 18.91 60.15
C GLY A 101 28.92 19.87 61.35
N TYR A 102 29.44 19.39 62.48
CA TYR A 102 29.68 20.19 63.68
C TYR A 102 31.14 20.08 64.13
N GLU A 103 31.68 21.16 64.70
CA GLU A 103 33.04 21.21 65.26
C GLU A 103 33.03 21.80 66.67
N LEU A 104 33.98 21.39 67.52
CA LEU A 104 34.18 22.04 68.81
C LEU A 104 34.74 23.45 68.59
N ALA A 105 34.23 24.44 69.31
CA ALA A 105 34.77 25.81 69.27
C ALA A 105 36.27 25.89 69.63
N SER A 106 36.79 24.89 70.35
CA SER A 106 38.22 24.75 70.70
C SER A 106 39.08 24.12 69.60
N GLY A 107 38.49 23.55 68.55
CA GLY A 107 39.17 22.80 67.49
C GLY A 107 39.65 21.40 67.89
N ALA A 108 39.31 20.93 69.10
CA ALA A 108 39.65 19.57 69.53
C ALA A 108 38.80 18.51 68.80
N PRO A 109 39.32 17.29 68.56
CA PRO A 109 38.55 16.24 67.89
C PRO A 109 37.62 15.44 68.82
N VAL A 110 37.86 15.47 70.14
CA VAL A 110 37.13 14.66 71.14
C VAL A 110 36.94 15.44 72.44
N PHE A 111 35.89 15.12 73.22
CA PHE A 111 35.61 15.67 74.56
C PHE A 111 35.00 14.60 75.48
N ARG A 112 34.86 14.85 76.79
CA ARG A 112 34.55 13.77 77.76
C ARG A 112 33.09 13.64 78.19
N ASN A 113 32.32 14.72 78.21
CA ASN A 113 30.95 14.73 78.71
C ASN A 113 30.17 15.95 78.21
N GLU A 114 28.85 15.98 78.46
CA GLU A 114 27.96 17.07 78.03
C GLU A 114 28.41 18.47 78.48
N ASN A 115 29.07 18.62 79.63
CA ASN A 115 29.51 19.93 80.13
C ASN A 115 30.63 20.55 79.28
N GLU A 116 31.41 19.70 78.59
CA GLU A 116 32.46 20.12 77.66
C GLU A 116 31.95 20.28 76.22
N ASN A 117 30.66 20.01 75.96
CA ASN A 117 30.08 20.10 74.63
C ASN A 117 29.97 21.57 74.18
N THR A 118 30.79 21.91 73.19
CA THR A 118 30.77 23.19 72.48
C THR A 118 30.63 22.99 70.97
N CYS A 119 29.98 21.90 70.56
CA CYS A 119 29.75 21.57 69.17
C CYS A 119 28.89 22.67 68.53
N GLN A 120 29.48 23.39 67.58
CA GLN A 120 28.82 24.40 66.78
C GLN A 120 28.75 23.93 65.33
N ASP A 121 27.70 24.38 64.66
CA ASP A 121 27.49 24.11 63.24
C ASP A 121 28.63 24.70 62.42
N VAL A 122 29.13 23.91 61.46
CA VAL A 122 30.18 24.35 60.54
C VAL A 122 29.52 25.07 59.38
N ASP A 123 29.72 26.39 59.26
CA ASP A 123 29.25 27.13 58.09
C ASP A 123 30.14 26.82 56.88
N GLU A 124 29.79 25.80 56.10
CA GLU A 124 30.57 25.39 54.94
C GLU A 124 30.54 26.44 53.81
N CYS A 125 29.54 27.32 53.79
CA CYS A 125 29.44 28.43 52.85
C CYS A 125 30.52 29.48 53.11
N GLN A 126 30.87 29.73 54.38
CA GLN A 126 31.97 30.63 54.75
C GLN A 126 33.34 29.97 54.67
N GLN A 127 33.46 28.70 55.08
CA GLN A 127 34.73 27.99 55.07
C GLN A 127 35.22 27.66 53.64
N LYS A 128 34.31 27.41 52.69
CA LYS A 128 34.66 27.03 51.31
C LYS A 128 33.94 27.90 50.28
N LEU A 129 34.59 28.99 49.89
CA LEU A 129 34.10 30.06 48.99
C LEU A 129 33.56 29.63 47.60
N ARG A 130 33.65 28.35 47.21
CA ARG A 130 33.16 27.80 45.93
C ARG A 130 32.55 26.40 46.09
N ILE A 131 31.89 26.15 47.22
CA ILE A 131 31.26 24.86 47.50
C ILE A 131 30.06 24.59 46.57
N CYS A 132 29.31 25.64 46.23
CA CYS A 132 28.32 25.65 45.15
C CYS A 132 28.97 26.19 43.87
N LYS A 133 28.80 25.49 42.75
CA LYS A 133 29.40 25.82 41.44
C LYS A 133 28.40 26.56 40.56
N SER A 134 28.89 27.53 39.79
CA SER A 134 28.24 28.25 38.67
C SER A 134 26.80 28.71 38.91
N HIS A 135 26.56 30.03 38.93
CA HIS A 135 25.21 30.64 39.01
C HIS A 135 24.33 30.09 40.16
N SER A 136 24.94 29.87 41.33
CA SER A 136 24.30 29.39 42.55
C SER A 136 24.70 30.19 43.78
N ILE A 137 23.83 30.18 44.80
CA ILE A 137 24.02 30.79 46.11
C ILE A 137 24.05 29.65 47.14
N CYS A 138 25.02 29.68 48.05
CA CYS A 138 25.13 28.73 49.15
C CYS A 138 24.30 29.22 50.34
N ILE A 139 23.51 28.34 50.94
CA ILE A 139 22.70 28.60 52.12
C ILE A 139 23.09 27.58 53.18
N ASN A 140 23.68 28.05 54.27
CA ASN A 140 24.04 27.20 55.41
C ASN A 140 22.77 26.69 56.12
N THR A 141 22.77 25.43 56.53
CA THR A 141 21.68 24.78 57.25
C THR A 141 22.22 24.05 58.48
N GLN A 142 21.39 23.72 59.45
CA GLN A 142 21.92 23.07 60.65
C GLN A 142 22.47 21.66 60.34
N GLY A 143 23.79 21.49 60.48
CA GLY A 143 24.57 20.28 60.21
C GLY A 143 24.92 20.02 58.75
N SER A 144 24.66 20.97 57.82
CA SER A 144 24.91 20.80 56.38
C SER A 144 24.70 22.12 55.61
N TYR A 145 24.75 22.11 54.29
CA TYR A 145 24.44 23.27 53.44
C TYR A 145 23.61 22.89 52.21
N THR A 146 22.94 23.88 51.61
CA THR A 146 22.19 23.72 50.36
C THR A 146 22.61 24.75 49.32
N CYS A 147 22.58 24.37 48.04
CA CYS A 147 22.86 25.27 46.92
C CYS A 147 21.56 25.65 46.21
N GLN A 148 21.24 26.94 46.13
CA GLN A 148 20.09 27.46 45.39
C GLN A 148 20.56 28.08 44.06
N CYS A 149 19.94 27.71 42.95
CA CYS A 149 20.25 28.30 41.65
C CYS A 149 19.66 29.71 41.49
N LEU A 150 20.35 30.57 40.75
CA LEU A 150 19.81 31.85 40.30
C LEU A 150 18.60 31.64 39.37
N PRO A 151 17.68 32.63 39.24
CA PRO A 151 16.59 32.57 38.26
C PRO A 151 17.10 32.25 36.84
N GLY A 152 16.39 31.37 36.13
CA GLY A 152 16.81 30.87 34.80
C GLY A 152 17.72 29.64 34.84
N PHE A 153 18.07 29.14 36.03
CA PHE A 153 18.93 27.95 36.19
C PHE A 153 18.26 26.89 37.07
N LYS A 154 18.59 25.62 36.84
CA LYS A 154 18.13 24.47 37.63
C LYS A 154 19.30 23.61 38.09
N LEU A 155 19.10 22.91 39.21
CA LEU A 155 20.10 21.97 39.74
C LEU A 155 20.32 20.82 38.76
N ASN A 156 21.59 20.45 38.56
CA ASN A 156 21.96 19.31 37.75
C ASN A 156 21.61 18.01 38.51
N PRO A 157 20.84 17.08 37.91
CA PRO A 157 20.48 15.82 38.56
C PRO A 157 21.68 14.95 38.95
N ARG A 158 22.83 15.10 38.28
CA ARG A 158 24.04 14.30 38.53
C ARG A 158 25.01 14.93 39.53
N ASP A 159 24.98 16.26 39.67
CA ASP A 159 25.80 17.00 40.63
C ASP A 159 24.93 18.08 41.28
N PRO A 160 24.36 17.82 42.48
CA PRO A 160 23.46 18.75 43.17
C PRO A 160 24.16 20.04 43.66
N LYS A 161 25.44 20.24 43.32
CA LYS A 161 26.20 21.47 43.57
C LYS A 161 26.36 22.34 42.32
N LEU A 162 25.88 21.89 41.15
CA LEU A 162 26.04 22.57 39.87
C LEU A 162 24.68 23.00 39.32
N CYS A 163 24.55 24.29 39.01
CA CYS A 163 23.38 24.80 38.29
C CYS A 163 23.64 24.83 36.78
N THR A 164 22.64 24.40 36.03
CA THR A 164 22.63 24.40 34.57
C THR A 164 21.50 25.28 34.06
N ASP A 165 21.76 25.96 32.95
CA ASP A 165 20.78 26.78 32.24
C ASP A 165 19.49 26.01 31.97
N VAL A 166 18.35 26.65 32.20
CA VAL A 166 17.04 26.12 31.83
C VAL A 166 16.77 26.55 30.40
N ASN A 167 16.77 25.62 29.47
CA ASN A 167 16.36 25.94 28.11
C ASN A 167 14.84 26.06 28.01
N GLU A 168 14.31 27.29 28.10
CA GLU A 168 12.87 27.55 28.08
C GLU A 168 12.23 27.17 26.74
N CYS A 169 12.99 27.19 25.64
CA CYS A 169 12.50 26.82 24.31
C CYS A 169 12.19 25.32 24.16
N THR A 170 12.72 24.47 25.04
CA THR A 170 12.57 23.00 24.97
C THR A 170 11.60 22.43 26.01
N LEU A 171 11.02 23.28 26.87
CA LEU A 171 10.28 22.85 28.06
C LEU A 171 8.80 22.49 27.82
N GLY A 172 8.36 22.35 26.56
CA GLY A 172 7.02 21.85 26.18
C GLY A 172 5.92 22.93 26.07
N SER A 173 6.14 24.13 26.58
CA SER A 173 5.29 25.31 26.33
C SER A 173 6.19 26.41 25.77
N ASN A 174 6.20 26.56 24.44
CA ASN A 174 7.00 27.62 23.79
C ASN A 174 6.58 28.99 24.37
N PRO A 175 7.49 29.73 25.05
CA PRO A 175 7.14 30.99 25.72
C PRO A 175 6.89 32.15 24.76
N CYS A 176 7.21 31.97 23.48
CA CYS A 176 7.09 32.97 22.43
C CYS A 176 5.74 32.92 21.70
N HIS A 177 5.32 34.06 21.14
CA HIS A 177 4.19 34.14 20.22
C HIS A 177 4.44 33.34 18.93
N ASN A 178 3.39 32.91 18.23
CA ASN A 178 3.52 32.07 17.02
C ASN A 178 4.31 32.75 15.88
N SER A 179 4.28 34.08 15.80
CA SER A 179 5.00 34.89 14.80
C SER A 179 6.50 35.08 15.08
N THR A 180 6.99 34.60 16.22
CA THR A 180 8.39 34.69 16.63
C THR A 180 9.01 33.29 16.72
N TYR A 181 10.33 33.22 16.91
CA TYR A 181 11.02 31.98 17.27
C TYR A 181 11.73 32.16 18.61
N CYS A 182 11.80 31.09 19.40
CA CYS A 182 12.46 31.11 20.70
C CYS A 182 13.97 30.94 20.53
N PHE A 183 14.74 31.88 21.07
CA PHE A 183 16.19 31.84 21.11
C PHE A 183 16.66 31.78 22.57
N ASN A 184 17.24 30.63 22.94
CA ASN A 184 17.73 30.40 24.30
C ASN A 184 19.08 31.11 24.52
N LEU A 185 19.17 31.91 25.58
CA LEU A 185 20.40 32.54 26.05
C LEU A 185 20.74 31.99 27.44
N VAL A 186 21.97 32.20 27.90
CA VAL A 186 22.36 31.76 29.24
C VAL A 186 21.63 32.63 30.29
N GLY A 187 20.73 32.02 31.05
CA GLY A 187 19.93 32.61 32.13
C GLY A 187 18.70 33.40 31.67
N ARG A 188 18.36 33.41 30.38
CA ARG A 188 17.20 34.10 29.81
C ARG A 188 16.88 33.59 28.40
N TYR A 189 15.79 34.03 27.80
CA TYR A 189 15.47 33.79 26.38
C TYR A 189 15.05 35.08 25.69
N GLU A 190 15.12 35.07 24.35
CA GLU A 190 14.61 36.14 23.49
C GLU A 190 13.66 35.55 22.43
N CYS A 191 12.64 36.31 22.05
CA CYS A 191 11.65 35.92 21.04
C CYS A 191 11.70 36.87 19.81
N PRO A 192 12.76 36.80 18.99
CA PRO A 192 12.87 37.58 17.75
C PRO A 192 11.82 37.17 16.70
N CYS A 193 11.46 38.11 15.83
CA CYS A 193 10.61 37.83 14.66
C CYS A 193 11.25 36.77 13.77
N ARG A 194 10.41 35.94 13.15
CA ARG A 194 10.87 35.00 12.13
C ARG A 194 11.47 35.75 10.94
N PRO A 195 12.40 35.15 10.18
CA PRO A 195 12.87 35.73 8.92
C PRO A 195 11.67 36.05 8.00
N GLY A 196 11.66 37.24 7.38
CA GLY A 196 10.54 37.72 6.57
C GLY A 196 9.41 38.40 7.35
N TRP A 197 9.58 38.61 8.67
CA TRP A 197 8.56 39.26 9.52
C TRP A 197 9.12 40.50 10.20
N LYS A 198 8.26 41.48 10.46
CA LYS A 198 8.60 42.73 11.15
C LYS A 198 7.71 42.96 12.39
N PRO A 199 8.20 43.63 13.44
CA PRO A 199 7.40 43.92 14.63
C PRO A 199 6.23 44.87 14.33
N ILE A 200 5.07 44.63 14.96
CA ILE A 200 3.92 45.53 14.85
C ILE A 200 4.19 46.82 15.66
N PRO A 201 3.90 48.02 15.12
CA PRO A 201 4.07 49.28 15.84
C PRO A 201 3.26 49.30 17.15
N GLY A 202 3.93 49.52 18.29
CA GLY A 202 3.30 49.54 19.61
C GLY A 202 3.36 48.22 20.39
N SER A 203 3.89 47.15 19.82
CA SER A 203 4.22 45.93 20.58
C SER A 203 5.34 46.24 21.58
N PRO A 204 5.20 45.93 22.88
CA PRO A 204 6.31 46.08 23.82
C PRO A 204 7.42 45.08 23.43
N ASN A 205 8.66 45.56 23.33
CA ASN A 205 9.87 44.76 23.09
C ASN A 205 10.23 43.91 24.33
N GLY A 206 9.24 43.23 24.91
CA GLY A 206 9.42 42.31 26.03
C GLY A 206 9.75 40.92 25.52
N PRO A 207 10.49 40.11 26.29
CA PRO A 207 10.88 38.75 25.90
C PRO A 207 9.70 37.83 25.57
N ASN A 208 8.47 38.16 25.98
CA ASN A 208 7.30 37.28 25.87
C ASN A 208 6.15 37.86 25.03
N ASN A 209 6.26 39.11 24.54
CA ASN A 209 5.11 39.85 24.01
C ASN A 209 5.38 40.54 22.67
N THR A 210 6.44 40.14 21.96
CA THR A 210 6.70 40.59 20.59
C THR A 210 5.74 39.92 19.62
N ILE A 211 4.89 40.71 18.97
CA ILE A 211 4.02 40.27 17.89
C ILE A 211 4.57 40.83 16.57
N CYS A 212 4.69 39.95 15.58
CA CYS A 212 5.22 40.29 14.26
C CYS A 212 4.16 40.08 13.19
N GLU A 213 4.21 40.91 12.17
CA GLU A 213 3.45 40.77 10.93
C GLU A 213 4.37 40.45 9.77
N ASP A 214 3.79 39.89 8.72
CA ASP A 214 4.48 39.57 7.47
C ASP A 214 5.07 40.84 6.86
N LYS A 215 6.33 40.76 6.43
CA LYS A 215 6.97 41.86 5.72
C LYS A 215 6.68 41.69 4.23
N ASP A 216 5.79 42.52 3.69
CA ASP A 216 5.58 42.54 2.25
C ASP A 216 6.80 43.11 1.51
N GLU A 217 7.70 42.24 1.07
CA GLU A 217 8.92 42.64 0.35
C GLU A 217 8.62 43.18 -1.05
N CYS A 218 7.48 42.79 -1.64
CA CYS A 218 7.03 43.30 -2.94
C CYS A 218 6.61 44.77 -2.84
N SER A 219 5.83 45.12 -1.82
CA SER A 219 5.41 46.51 -1.56
C SER A 219 6.55 47.38 -1.00
N SER A 220 7.49 46.79 -0.26
CA SER A 220 8.62 47.54 0.30
C SER A 220 9.77 47.75 -0.69
N GLY A 221 9.75 47.08 -1.85
CA GLY A 221 10.82 47.14 -2.85
C GLY A 221 12.12 46.46 -2.43
N GLU A 222 12.08 45.57 -1.43
CA GLU A 222 13.25 44.84 -0.93
C GLU A 222 13.41 43.45 -1.57
N HIS A 223 12.57 43.12 -2.55
CA HIS A 223 12.64 41.87 -3.30
C HIS A 223 13.86 41.85 -4.25
N HIS A 224 14.45 40.67 -4.45
CA HIS A 224 15.53 40.45 -5.41
C HIS A 224 15.04 39.91 -6.76
N CYS A 225 13.75 40.07 -7.07
CA CYS A 225 13.17 39.72 -8.36
C CYS A 225 13.83 40.50 -9.50
N HIS A 226 14.07 39.85 -10.64
CA HIS A 226 14.56 40.52 -11.85
C HIS A 226 13.46 41.44 -12.43
N ASN A 227 13.82 42.50 -13.14
CA ASN A 227 12.86 43.47 -13.69
C ASN A 227 11.85 42.85 -14.67
N SER A 228 12.15 41.68 -15.26
CA SER A 228 11.22 40.95 -16.15
C SER A 228 10.30 39.97 -15.42
N THR A 229 10.34 39.91 -14.09
CA THR A 229 9.50 39.03 -13.25
C THR A 229 8.47 39.83 -12.47
N ILE A 230 7.37 39.19 -12.09
CA ILE A 230 6.34 39.72 -11.20
C ILE A 230 6.60 39.20 -9.78
N CYS A 231 6.61 40.09 -8.81
CA CYS A 231 6.74 39.76 -7.38
C CYS A 231 5.36 39.50 -6.80
N THR A 232 5.18 38.36 -6.14
CA THR A 232 4.01 38.06 -5.33
C THR A 232 4.43 37.79 -3.90
N ASN A 233 3.82 38.52 -2.96
CA ASN A 233 4.12 38.36 -1.55
C ASN A 233 3.46 37.09 -1.01
N THR A 234 4.20 36.34 -0.20
CA THR A 234 3.75 35.10 0.46
C THR A 234 4.02 35.21 1.96
N VAL A 235 3.32 34.43 2.78
CA VAL A 235 3.50 34.54 4.24
C VAL A 235 4.93 34.12 4.63
N GLY A 236 5.76 35.09 5.04
CA GLY A 236 7.16 34.96 5.44
C GLY A 236 8.18 35.02 4.30
N SER A 237 7.77 35.29 3.05
CA SER A 237 8.68 35.38 1.90
C SER A 237 7.99 36.00 0.66
N TYR A 238 8.67 36.00 -0.48
CA TYR A 238 8.08 36.40 -1.76
C TYR A 238 8.46 35.42 -2.86
N VAL A 239 7.59 35.28 -3.85
CA VAL A 239 7.84 34.47 -5.05
C VAL A 239 7.92 35.38 -6.26
N CYS A 240 9.01 35.27 -7.01
CA CYS A 240 9.17 35.90 -8.31
C CYS A 240 8.76 34.90 -9.39
N HIS A 241 7.74 35.21 -10.17
CA HIS A 241 7.30 34.37 -11.28
C HIS A 241 7.28 35.17 -12.59
N CYS A 242 7.27 34.47 -13.73
CA CYS A 242 7.17 35.15 -15.01
C CYS A 242 5.75 35.67 -15.26
N PRO A 243 5.60 36.78 -16.00
CA PRO A 243 4.32 37.17 -16.57
C PRO A 243 3.73 36.05 -17.42
N GLN A 244 2.40 36.03 -17.57
CA GLN A 244 1.73 35.08 -18.45
C GLN A 244 2.28 35.20 -19.88
N GLY A 245 2.60 34.05 -20.51
CA GLY A 245 3.18 34.02 -21.85
C GLY A 245 4.70 34.23 -21.93
N TRP A 246 5.38 34.30 -20.78
CA TRP A 246 6.84 34.38 -20.68
C TRP A 246 7.39 33.13 -20.00
N VAL A 247 8.55 32.65 -20.46
CA VAL A 247 9.23 31.48 -19.89
C VAL A 247 10.50 31.87 -19.16
N PRO A 248 10.86 31.16 -18.09
CA PRO A 248 12.05 31.49 -17.34
C PRO A 248 13.27 30.88 -18.03
N LYS A 249 14.34 31.66 -18.09
CA LYS A 249 15.63 31.26 -18.64
C LYS A 249 16.68 31.39 -17.53
N PRO A 250 17.53 30.37 -17.33
CA PRO A 250 18.61 30.47 -16.36
C PRO A 250 19.56 31.61 -16.75
N GLY A 251 19.50 32.72 -16.02
CA GLY A 251 20.40 33.85 -16.17
C GLY A 251 21.49 33.82 -15.10
N PHE A 252 22.76 33.92 -15.51
CA PHE A 252 23.87 34.21 -14.61
C PHE A 252 24.15 35.72 -14.65
N GLN A 253 23.58 36.48 -13.72
CA GLN A 253 23.97 37.88 -13.51
C GLN A 253 24.50 38.11 -12.10
N ASN A 254 25.58 38.89 -11.97
CA ASN A 254 26.17 39.29 -10.69
C ASN A 254 26.51 38.13 -9.73
N LYS A 255 27.06 37.02 -10.26
CA LYS A 255 27.43 35.81 -9.49
C LYS A 255 26.26 35.17 -8.70
N LYS A 256 25.01 35.47 -9.06
CA LYS A 256 23.80 34.83 -8.52
C LYS A 256 23.00 34.23 -9.69
N ASN A 257 22.40 33.06 -9.46
CA ASN A 257 21.44 32.49 -10.40
C ASN A 257 20.16 33.33 -10.33
N THR A 258 19.92 34.17 -11.32
CA THR A 258 18.72 35.00 -11.41
C THR A 258 17.88 34.49 -12.57
N THR A 259 16.64 34.12 -12.28
CA THR A 259 15.70 33.71 -13.31
C THR A 259 15.30 34.94 -14.14
N ILE A 260 15.66 34.96 -15.42
CA ILE A 260 15.26 36.01 -16.37
C ILE A 260 14.07 35.47 -17.16
N CYS A 261 12.98 36.20 -17.22
CA CYS A 261 11.88 35.85 -18.12
C CYS A 261 12.16 36.37 -19.52
N GLU A 262 11.95 35.53 -20.53
CA GLU A 262 11.92 35.91 -21.95
C GLU A 262 10.53 35.65 -22.51
N GLU A 263 10.10 36.48 -23.45
CA GLU A 263 8.84 36.28 -24.16
C GLU A 263 8.94 34.99 -24.99
N VAL A 264 7.89 34.16 -24.92
CA VAL A 264 7.81 32.96 -25.74
C VAL A 264 7.77 33.39 -27.20
N SER A 265 8.42 32.62 -28.07
CA SER A 265 8.35 32.82 -29.52
C SER A 265 7.91 31.54 -30.20
N PHE A 266 7.21 31.66 -31.32
CA PHE A 266 6.80 30.49 -32.09
C PHE A 266 8.05 29.77 -32.63
N PRO A 267 8.20 28.46 -32.35
CA PRO A 267 9.42 27.72 -32.68
C PRO A 267 9.58 27.56 -34.20
N THR A 268 10.83 27.48 -34.65
CA THR A 268 11.12 27.29 -36.07
C THR A 268 10.75 25.89 -36.52
N TRP A 269 9.72 25.76 -37.35
CA TRP A 269 9.31 24.51 -37.99
C TRP A 269 9.67 24.54 -39.48
N MET A 270 10.61 23.68 -39.89
CA MET A 270 11.04 23.59 -41.29
C MET A 270 10.27 22.53 -42.08
N PRO A 271 9.96 22.76 -43.36
CA PRO A 271 9.35 21.75 -44.22
C PRO A 271 10.33 20.59 -44.52
N PRO A 272 9.81 19.36 -44.69
CA PRO A 272 10.65 18.21 -45.04
C PRO A 272 11.28 18.42 -46.43
N PRO A 273 12.62 18.29 -46.55
CA PRO A 273 13.31 18.54 -47.81
C PRO A 273 12.94 17.49 -48.87
N GLY A 274 12.80 17.92 -50.13
CA GLY A 274 12.63 17.02 -51.27
C GLY A 274 11.19 16.59 -51.57
N ILE A 275 10.20 16.89 -50.72
CA ILE A 275 8.80 16.53 -50.93
C ILE A 275 8.06 17.60 -51.76
N LYS A 276 7.45 17.17 -52.87
CA LYS A 276 6.61 18.05 -53.72
C LYS A 276 5.14 17.82 -53.42
N SER A 277 4.58 18.62 -52.50
CA SER A 277 3.15 18.63 -52.19
C SER A 277 2.64 20.07 -52.06
N GLN A 278 1.53 20.35 -52.77
CA GLN A 278 0.84 21.63 -52.73
C GLN A 278 0.09 21.81 -51.41
N ARG A 279 -0.49 20.74 -50.84
CA ARG A 279 -1.10 20.77 -49.50
C ARG A 279 -0.07 21.08 -48.42
N LEU A 280 1.06 20.38 -48.44
CA LEU A 280 2.12 20.57 -47.46
C LEU A 280 2.70 21.99 -47.54
N SER A 281 2.92 22.52 -48.75
CA SER A 281 3.38 23.90 -48.93
C SER A 281 2.38 24.93 -48.39
N ARG A 282 1.07 24.69 -48.59
CA ARG A 282 0.02 25.56 -48.04
C ARG A 282 0.02 25.55 -46.50
N PHE A 283 0.17 24.37 -45.90
CA PHE A 283 0.28 24.23 -44.44
C PHE A 283 1.47 25.02 -43.88
N PHE A 284 2.66 24.88 -44.47
CA PHE A 284 3.84 25.65 -44.01
C PHE A 284 3.73 27.16 -44.25
N HIS A 285 2.98 27.60 -45.27
CA HIS A 285 2.64 29.02 -45.42
C HIS A 285 1.74 29.52 -44.29
N ARG A 286 0.71 28.75 -43.92
CA ARG A 286 -0.17 29.08 -42.78
C ARG A 286 0.58 29.10 -41.45
N LEU A 287 1.54 28.18 -41.25
CA LEU A 287 2.42 28.21 -40.09
C LEU A 287 3.28 29.48 -40.03
N GLN A 288 3.75 29.99 -41.18
CA GLN A 288 4.47 31.27 -41.23
C GLN A 288 3.56 32.44 -40.88
N ASP A 289 2.31 32.44 -41.33
CA ASP A 289 1.32 33.46 -40.95
C ASP A 289 1.05 33.43 -39.43
N LEU A 290 0.86 32.25 -38.84
CA LEU A 290 0.70 32.08 -37.39
C LEU A 290 1.92 32.57 -36.62
N ARG A 291 3.13 32.28 -37.12
CA ARG A 291 4.38 32.78 -36.53
C ARG A 291 4.49 34.31 -36.60
N GLY A 292 4.10 34.91 -37.72
CA GLY A 292 4.16 36.37 -37.91
C GLY A 292 3.19 37.15 -37.02
N ASN A 293 2.03 36.55 -36.73
CA ASN A 293 0.98 37.14 -35.90
C ASN A 293 1.06 36.74 -34.42
N PHE A 294 2.04 35.92 -34.03
CA PHE A 294 2.13 35.38 -32.69
C PHE A 294 2.43 36.46 -31.65
N SER A 295 1.64 36.46 -30.57
CA SER A 295 1.92 37.21 -29.34
C SER A 295 1.81 36.28 -28.14
N SER A 296 2.59 36.52 -27.10
CA SER A 296 2.51 35.80 -25.82
C SER A 296 1.10 35.79 -25.21
N ALA A 297 0.29 36.82 -25.45
CA ALA A 297 -1.10 36.88 -25.01
C ALA A 297 -2.07 35.99 -25.81
N SER A 298 -1.69 35.58 -27.03
CA SER A 298 -2.52 34.78 -27.94
C SER A 298 -2.14 33.30 -27.98
N VAL A 299 -1.29 32.82 -27.06
CA VAL A 299 -0.76 31.44 -27.06
C VAL A 299 -1.88 30.40 -27.17
N GLN A 300 -2.95 30.55 -26.40
CA GLN A 300 -4.07 29.60 -26.42
C GLN A 300 -4.77 29.55 -27.78
N SER A 301 -5.04 30.69 -28.41
CA SER A 301 -5.62 30.72 -29.76
C SER A 301 -4.64 30.19 -30.80
N THR A 302 -3.34 30.50 -30.68
CA THR A 302 -2.34 29.97 -31.61
C THR A 302 -2.22 28.44 -31.53
N VAL A 303 -2.30 27.84 -30.34
CA VAL A 303 -2.31 26.37 -30.19
C VAL A 303 -3.58 25.77 -30.79
N GLN A 304 -4.75 26.39 -30.57
CA GLN A 304 -6.00 25.96 -31.20
C GLN A 304 -5.94 26.02 -32.73
N ASP A 305 -5.44 27.13 -33.29
CA ASP A 305 -5.27 27.31 -34.73
C ASP A 305 -4.26 26.31 -35.30
N LEU A 306 -3.17 26.03 -34.58
CA LEU A 306 -2.18 25.02 -34.97
C LEU A 306 -2.80 23.62 -35.07
N ILE A 307 -3.60 23.22 -34.07
CA ILE A 307 -4.30 21.93 -34.07
C ILE A 307 -5.34 21.85 -35.18
N GLN A 308 -6.02 22.97 -35.48
CA GLN A 308 -6.94 23.06 -36.61
C GLN A 308 -6.21 22.89 -37.95
N GLU A 309 -5.11 23.61 -38.20
CA GLU A 309 -4.33 23.52 -39.44
C GLU A 309 -3.75 22.11 -39.66
N VAL A 310 -3.31 21.43 -38.59
CA VAL A 310 -2.90 20.02 -38.66
C VAL A 310 -4.09 19.11 -38.98
N GLY A 311 -5.25 19.36 -38.37
CA GLY A 311 -6.49 18.63 -38.69
C GLY A 311 -6.87 18.75 -40.17
N ASP A 312 -6.89 19.97 -40.70
CA ASP A 312 -7.29 20.28 -42.08
C ASP A 312 -6.32 19.67 -43.12
N LEU A 313 -5.04 19.56 -42.77
CA LEU A 313 -4.04 18.86 -43.58
C LEU A 313 -4.36 17.36 -43.70
N LEU A 314 -4.85 16.77 -42.62
CA LEU A 314 -5.04 15.32 -42.45
C LEU A 314 -6.44 14.81 -42.87
N GLU A 315 -7.46 15.67 -42.93
CA GLU A 315 -8.83 15.29 -43.32
C GLU A 315 -8.94 14.94 -44.81
N GLY A 316 -8.26 15.71 -45.66
CA GLY A 316 -8.26 15.57 -47.13
C GLY A 316 -6.87 15.65 -47.77
N PRO A 317 -5.99 14.67 -47.51
CA PRO A 317 -4.56 14.76 -47.84
C PRO A 317 -4.23 14.70 -49.34
N GLN A 318 -5.18 14.28 -50.21
CA GLN A 318 -5.11 14.34 -51.68
C GLN A 318 -3.73 14.02 -52.27
N ASP A 319 -2.92 15.04 -52.59
CA ASP A 319 -1.59 14.91 -53.19
C ASP A 319 -0.55 14.22 -52.29
N LEU A 320 -0.78 14.19 -50.98
CA LEU A 320 0.03 13.43 -50.02
C LEU A 320 -0.23 11.91 -50.10
N GLU A 321 -1.45 11.48 -50.47
CA GLU A 321 -1.77 10.05 -50.66
C GLU A 321 -1.11 9.48 -51.93
N ASN A 322 -0.74 10.35 -52.88
CA ASN A 322 -0.07 9.97 -54.12
C ASN A 322 1.46 9.81 -53.97
N LEU A 323 2.03 10.20 -52.82
CA LEU A 323 3.47 10.07 -52.54
C LEU A 323 3.87 8.60 -52.38
N SER A 324 5.16 8.29 -52.58
CA SER A 324 5.68 6.97 -52.25
C SER A 324 5.58 6.68 -50.76
N GLN A 325 5.51 5.42 -50.38
CA GLN A 325 5.31 5.02 -48.99
C GLN A 325 6.41 5.55 -48.04
N SER A 326 7.66 5.59 -48.49
CA SER A 326 8.77 6.19 -47.75
C SER A 326 8.62 7.69 -47.55
N GLU A 327 8.08 8.40 -48.56
CA GLU A 327 7.81 9.83 -48.47
C GLU A 327 6.64 10.13 -47.53
N GLN A 328 5.58 9.32 -47.56
CA GLN A 328 4.45 9.43 -46.62
C GLN A 328 4.91 9.26 -45.17
N GLN A 329 5.74 8.25 -44.89
CA GLN A 329 6.31 8.02 -43.56
C GLN A 329 7.24 9.16 -43.13
N PHE A 330 8.06 9.68 -44.05
CA PHE A 330 8.93 10.82 -43.78
C PHE A 330 8.13 12.09 -43.44
N VAL A 331 7.06 12.36 -44.18
CA VAL A 331 6.14 13.48 -43.91
C VAL A 331 5.45 13.30 -42.56
N ALA A 332 4.90 12.12 -42.26
CA ALA A 332 4.25 11.83 -40.99
C ALA A 332 5.20 12.01 -39.79
N THR A 333 6.43 11.52 -39.89
CA THR A 333 7.44 11.64 -38.82
C THR A 333 7.84 13.10 -38.57
N ASN A 334 8.14 13.86 -39.63
CA ASN A 334 8.45 15.28 -39.51
C ASN A 334 7.26 16.08 -38.97
N LEU A 335 6.03 15.69 -39.32
CA LEU A 335 4.82 16.34 -38.84
C LEU A 335 4.67 16.13 -37.32
N LEU A 336 4.78 14.88 -36.86
CA LEU A 336 4.65 14.53 -35.44
C LEU A 336 5.76 15.16 -34.58
N LEU A 337 7.02 15.07 -35.00
CA LEU A 337 8.15 15.66 -34.28
C LEU A 337 8.07 17.19 -34.25
N GLY A 338 7.69 17.82 -35.36
CA GLY A 338 7.53 19.27 -35.42
C GLY A 338 6.41 19.75 -34.50
N LEU A 339 5.29 19.00 -34.46
CA LEU A 339 4.15 19.30 -33.61
C LEU A 339 4.47 19.10 -32.13
N GLU A 340 5.15 18.01 -31.76
CA GLU A 340 5.64 17.79 -30.39
C GLU A 340 6.54 18.93 -29.91
N ASN A 341 7.52 19.32 -30.71
CA ASN A 341 8.42 20.42 -30.36
C ASN A 341 7.67 21.76 -30.23
N ALA A 342 6.73 22.01 -31.16
CA ALA A 342 5.93 23.23 -31.13
C ALA A 342 5.03 23.32 -29.90
N LEU A 343 4.30 22.25 -29.60
CA LEU A 343 3.38 22.17 -28.46
C LEU A 343 4.12 22.09 -27.13
N GLY A 344 5.27 21.40 -27.05
CA GLY A 344 6.10 21.36 -25.85
C GLY A 344 6.65 22.72 -25.47
N TRP A 345 7.01 23.56 -26.46
CA TRP A 345 7.49 24.92 -26.22
C TRP A 345 6.36 25.90 -25.93
N LEU A 346 5.32 25.93 -26.77
CA LEU A 346 4.15 26.81 -26.58
C LEU A 346 3.39 26.46 -25.29
N GLY A 347 3.35 25.19 -24.92
CA GLY A 347 2.70 24.71 -23.72
C GLY A 347 3.29 25.27 -22.43
N LYS A 348 4.60 25.59 -22.38
CA LYS A 348 5.24 26.20 -21.20
C LYS A 348 4.67 27.61 -20.91
N ALA A 349 4.00 28.20 -21.88
CA ALA A 349 3.40 29.52 -21.82
C ALA A 349 1.89 29.50 -21.53
N LEU A 350 1.28 28.31 -21.45
CA LEU A 350 -0.12 28.12 -21.10
C LEU A 350 -0.35 28.27 -19.59
N PRO A 351 -1.57 28.59 -19.15
CA PRO A 351 -1.90 28.62 -17.72
C PRO A 351 -1.72 27.23 -17.08
N ILE A 352 -1.39 27.22 -15.79
CA ILE A 352 -1.26 26.00 -14.99
C ILE A 352 -2.60 25.26 -14.94
N GLY A 353 -2.57 23.95 -15.15
CA GLY A 353 -3.69 23.02 -15.14
C GLY A 353 -3.90 22.28 -16.47
N ALA A 354 -5.01 21.55 -16.52
CA ALA A 354 -5.44 20.76 -17.67
C ALA A 354 -6.04 21.65 -18.77
N VAL A 355 -5.58 21.51 -20.02
CA VAL A 355 -6.13 22.21 -21.18
C VAL A 355 -6.32 21.24 -22.35
N THR A 356 -7.49 21.30 -23.00
CA THR A 356 -7.82 20.44 -24.15
C THR A 356 -8.13 21.28 -25.39
N PHE A 357 -7.57 20.90 -26.54
CA PHE A 357 -7.79 21.52 -27.84
C PHE A 357 -8.29 20.48 -28.84
N SER A 358 -9.17 20.87 -29.77
CA SER A 358 -9.75 19.95 -30.75
C SER A 358 -9.92 20.61 -32.11
N SER A 359 -9.68 19.87 -33.19
CA SER A 359 -10.00 20.29 -34.56
C SER A 359 -11.32 19.70 -35.05
N SER A 360 -11.92 20.33 -36.07
CA SER A 360 -13.10 19.77 -36.77
C SER A 360 -12.81 18.41 -37.43
N ALA A 361 -11.55 18.14 -37.77
CA ALA A 361 -11.10 16.89 -38.39
C ALA A 361 -10.84 15.73 -37.39
N GLY A 362 -11.10 15.94 -36.09
CA GLY A 362 -10.97 14.91 -35.06
C GLY A 362 -9.57 14.78 -34.44
N THR A 363 -8.64 15.69 -34.75
CA THR A 363 -7.37 15.80 -34.02
C THR A 363 -7.63 16.43 -32.66
N VAL A 364 -7.20 15.79 -31.58
CA VAL A 364 -7.46 16.28 -30.21
C VAL A 364 -6.19 16.20 -29.37
N LEU A 365 -5.88 17.30 -28.68
CA LEU A 365 -4.73 17.46 -27.81
C LEU A 365 -5.20 17.68 -26.38
N SER A 366 -4.70 16.87 -25.45
CA SER A 366 -4.83 17.09 -24.00
C SER A 366 -3.46 17.42 -23.42
N LEU A 367 -3.36 18.54 -22.68
CA LEU A 367 -2.15 19.01 -22.02
C LEU A 367 -2.38 19.16 -20.52
N GLU A 368 -1.36 18.86 -19.72
CA GLU A 368 -1.26 19.25 -18.32
C GLU A 368 0.00 20.11 -18.13
N VAL A 369 -0.17 21.29 -17.54
CA VAL A 369 0.92 22.22 -17.23
C VAL A 369 0.98 22.43 -15.72
N GLN A 370 2.13 22.16 -15.10
CA GLN A 370 2.26 22.33 -13.64
C GLN A 370 3.64 22.82 -13.23
N GLU A 371 3.65 23.69 -12.22
CA GLU A 371 4.84 24.14 -11.50
C GLU A 371 5.07 23.16 -10.33
N GLN A 372 6.15 22.36 -10.40
CA GLN A 372 6.72 21.49 -9.34
C GLN A 372 5.74 20.90 -8.29
N GLY A 373 5.55 19.57 -8.30
CA GLY A 373 4.67 18.89 -7.35
C GLY A 373 4.83 17.37 -7.33
N TYR A 374 4.23 16.72 -6.34
CA TYR A 374 4.11 15.26 -6.24
C TYR A 374 2.66 14.86 -6.52
N GLU A 375 2.22 14.96 -7.77
CA GLU A 375 0.87 14.54 -8.19
C GLU A 375 0.92 13.45 -9.25
N ASN A 376 -0.10 12.60 -9.23
CA ASN A 376 -0.32 11.58 -10.25
C ASN A 376 -1.12 12.20 -11.38
N ILE A 377 -0.55 12.25 -12.56
CA ILE A 377 -1.22 12.81 -13.72
C ILE A 377 -1.84 11.70 -14.53
N THR A 378 -3.08 11.97 -14.90
CA THR A 378 -3.91 11.09 -15.69
C THR A 378 -4.40 11.87 -16.89
N LEU A 379 -3.75 11.67 -18.04
CA LEU A 379 -4.24 12.19 -19.31
C LEU A 379 -5.07 11.12 -19.98
N ILE A 380 -6.28 11.48 -20.42
CA ILE A 380 -7.19 10.57 -21.12
C ILE A 380 -7.48 11.19 -22.47
N GLN A 381 -7.12 10.50 -23.55
CA GLN A 381 -7.41 10.93 -24.90
C GLN A 381 -7.92 9.75 -25.72
N ASN A 382 -9.15 9.88 -26.21
CA ASN A 382 -9.86 8.81 -26.92
C ASN A 382 -9.78 7.47 -26.14
N GLN A 383 -9.17 6.46 -26.73
CA GLN A 383 -9.00 5.13 -26.16
C GLN A 383 -7.71 4.97 -25.35
N THR A 384 -6.94 6.03 -25.11
CA THR A 384 -5.66 5.92 -24.39
C THR A 384 -5.68 6.73 -23.12
N LYS A 385 -5.25 6.09 -22.04
CA LYS A 385 -5.01 6.69 -20.74
C LYS A 385 -3.53 6.61 -20.41
N MET A 386 -2.89 7.76 -20.27
CA MET A 386 -1.52 7.90 -19.83
C MET A 386 -1.50 8.21 -18.33
N LEU A 387 -0.74 7.42 -17.58
CA LEU A 387 -0.54 7.55 -16.14
C LEU A 387 0.95 7.82 -15.88
N LEU A 388 1.23 8.92 -15.20
CA LEU A 388 2.59 9.39 -14.92
C LEU A 388 2.66 10.00 -13.51
N THR A 389 3.80 9.89 -12.84
CA THR A 389 4.06 10.56 -11.55
C THR A 389 4.97 11.76 -11.78
N TRP A 390 4.62 12.95 -11.28
CA TRP A 390 5.32 14.19 -11.65
C TRP A 390 6.79 14.27 -11.22
N ASP A 391 7.17 13.47 -10.22
CA ASP A 391 8.57 13.31 -9.78
C ASP A 391 9.48 12.69 -10.85
N THR A 392 8.92 12.03 -11.87
CA THR A 392 9.67 11.52 -13.03
C THR A 392 10.09 12.60 -14.01
N VAL A 393 9.39 13.73 -13.99
CA VAL A 393 9.51 14.78 -15.00
C VAL A 393 10.48 15.89 -14.57
N HIS A 394 10.92 15.90 -13.31
CA HIS A 394 11.70 16.98 -12.72
C HIS A 394 13.23 16.84 -12.92
N GLU A 395 13.87 17.86 -13.49
CA GLU A 395 15.32 18.07 -13.48
C GLU A 395 15.68 19.27 -12.58
N SER A 396 16.80 19.20 -11.87
CA SER A 396 17.30 20.23 -10.95
C SER A 396 17.87 21.49 -11.63
N GLY A 397 17.55 21.74 -12.91
CA GLY A 397 18.20 22.77 -13.74
C GLY A 397 17.31 23.63 -14.63
N ASP A 398 16.14 23.15 -15.05
CA ASP A 398 15.23 23.90 -15.92
C ASP A 398 14.21 24.66 -15.06
N SER A 399 14.46 25.96 -14.83
CA SER A 399 13.52 26.83 -14.12
C SER A 399 12.31 27.11 -15.01
N GLY A 400 11.15 26.50 -14.71
CA GLY A 400 9.86 26.78 -15.38
C GLY A 400 8.80 25.68 -15.24
N PRO A 401 7.56 25.94 -15.70
CA PRO A 401 6.50 24.96 -15.70
C PRO A 401 6.83 23.82 -16.67
N THR A 402 6.47 22.59 -16.31
CA THR A 402 6.66 21.43 -17.19
C THR A 402 5.35 21.04 -17.86
N VAL A 403 5.43 20.64 -19.12
CA VAL A 403 4.27 20.30 -19.95
C VAL A 403 4.30 18.81 -20.26
N VAL A 404 3.17 18.16 -20.07
CA VAL A 404 2.93 16.80 -20.57
C VAL A 404 1.72 16.83 -21.48
N GLY A 405 1.84 16.20 -22.65
CA GLY A 405 0.81 16.20 -23.67
C GLY A 405 0.50 14.82 -24.22
N LEU A 406 -0.78 14.60 -24.49
CA LEU A 406 -1.30 13.44 -25.19
C LEU A 406 -2.12 13.92 -26.40
N LEU A 407 -1.66 13.58 -27.60
CA LEU A 407 -2.21 14.02 -28.87
C LEU A 407 -2.78 12.82 -29.65
N SER A 408 -4.06 12.87 -30.00
CA SER A 408 -4.71 11.91 -30.91
C SER A 408 -4.81 12.51 -32.31
N THR A 409 -4.21 11.83 -33.29
CA THR A 409 -4.17 12.23 -34.71
C THR A 409 -4.71 11.10 -35.60
N PRO A 410 -6.04 10.97 -35.76
CA PRO A 410 -6.64 9.88 -36.55
C PRO A 410 -6.11 9.84 -38.00
N GLY A 411 -5.99 11.00 -38.65
CA GLY A 411 -5.61 11.09 -40.06
C GLY A 411 -4.15 10.68 -40.37
N VAL A 412 -3.23 10.71 -39.40
CA VAL A 412 -1.84 10.25 -39.60
C VAL A 412 -1.78 8.74 -39.81
N GLY A 413 -2.75 7.98 -39.29
CA GLY A 413 -2.83 6.54 -39.46
C GLY A 413 -2.81 6.09 -40.92
N ARG A 414 -3.33 6.89 -41.85
CA ARG A 414 -3.33 6.59 -43.29
C ARG A 414 -1.92 6.52 -43.88
N PHE A 415 -1.00 7.33 -43.36
CA PHE A 415 0.40 7.35 -43.81
C PHE A 415 1.25 6.26 -43.13
N LEU A 416 0.77 5.71 -42.01
CA LEU A 416 1.49 4.71 -41.21
C LEU A 416 0.94 3.28 -41.36
N ALA A 417 -0.24 3.09 -41.96
CA ALA A 417 -0.95 1.80 -42.07
C ALA A 417 -0.18 0.66 -42.77
N LYS A 418 1.00 0.93 -43.34
CA LYS A 418 1.89 -0.08 -43.97
C LYS A 418 3.36 0.09 -43.58
N ALA A 419 3.70 1.04 -42.70
CA ALA A 419 5.08 1.29 -42.32
C ALA A 419 5.60 0.11 -41.45
N PRO A 420 6.73 -0.51 -41.80
CA PRO A 420 7.38 -1.41 -40.86
C PRO A 420 7.89 -0.55 -39.69
N LEU A 421 7.49 -0.89 -38.47
CA LEU A 421 8.05 -0.32 -37.23
C LEU A 421 9.47 -0.85 -37.05
N VAL A 422 10.39 -0.44 -37.93
CA VAL A 422 11.82 -0.66 -37.76
C VAL A 422 12.33 0.47 -36.89
N LEU A 423 12.52 0.19 -35.61
CA LEU A 423 13.24 1.09 -34.71
C LEU A 423 14.67 1.23 -35.22
N ASP A 424 15.23 2.44 -35.21
CA ASP A 424 16.64 2.63 -35.57
C ASP A 424 17.53 1.82 -34.63
N THR A 425 18.55 1.15 -35.18
CA THR A 425 19.43 0.20 -34.46
C THR A 425 20.09 0.79 -33.21
N VAL A 426 20.32 2.11 -33.20
CA VAL A 426 20.88 2.84 -32.05
C VAL A 426 19.86 2.99 -30.92
N GLU A 427 18.60 3.29 -31.24
CA GLU A 427 17.51 3.40 -30.26
C GLU A 427 17.06 2.01 -29.77
N GLN A 428 17.12 1.00 -30.64
CA GLN A 428 16.85 -0.39 -30.32
C GLN A 428 17.83 -0.95 -29.28
N ALA A 429 19.11 -0.53 -29.34
CA ALA A 429 20.13 -0.90 -28.36
C ALA A 429 19.85 -0.30 -26.96
N ALA A 430 19.37 0.95 -26.89
CA ALA A 430 18.99 1.62 -25.64
C ALA A 430 17.72 1.00 -25.01
N LEU A 431 16.75 0.60 -25.83
CA LEU A 431 15.51 -0.06 -25.37
C LEU A 431 15.78 -1.46 -24.80
N HIS A 432 16.77 -2.17 -25.35
CA HIS A 432 17.14 -3.53 -24.92
C HIS A 432 17.80 -3.58 -23.53
N GLU A 433 18.40 -2.47 -23.07
CA GLU A 433 18.95 -2.35 -21.71
C GLU A 433 17.87 -2.13 -20.64
N THR A 434 16.76 -1.47 -20.97
CA THR A 434 15.76 -1.03 -19.97
C THR A 434 14.47 -1.85 -19.95
N HIS A 435 14.02 -2.47 -21.05
CA HIS A 435 12.79 -3.27 -21.08
C HIS A 435 12.97 -4.58 -21.86
N LYS A 436 13.00 -5.69 -21.12
CA LYS A 436 13.18 -7.06 -21.66
C LYS A 436 11.84 -7.64 -22.15
N GLY A 437 11.34 -7.15 -23.27
CA GLY A 437 10.14 -7.67 -23.96
C GLY A 437 10.43 -7.89 -25.44
N VAL A 438 10.33 -9.14 -25.90
CA VAL A 438 10.60 -9.54 -27.29
C VAL A 438 9.60 -8.86 -28.24
N LEU A 439 10.07 -7.96 -29.10
CA LEU A 439 9.33 -7.49 -30.27
C LEU A 439 9.42 -8.56 -31.36
N GLN A 440 8.36 -9.35 -31.52
CA GLN A 440 8.25 -10.30 -32.61
C GLN A 440 7.66 -9.58 -33.83
N GLU A 441 8.36 -9.63 -34.97
CA GLU A 441 7.87 -9.12 -36.26
C GLU A 441 6.55 -9.81 -36.62
N LEU A 442 5.45 -9.09 -36.45
CA LEU A 442 4.12 -9.47 -36.91
C LEU A 442 3.54 -8.26 -37.66
N TYR A 443 2.64 -8.50 -38.61
CA TYR A 443 1.83 -7.43 -39.19
C TYR A 443 0.90 -6.89 -38.10
N HIS A 444 1.01 -5.60 -37.79
CA HIS A 444 0.16 -4.93 -36.79
C HIS A 444 -0.97 -4.20 -37.54
N ASP A 445 -2.22 -4.62 -37.34
CA ASP A 445 -3.37 -3.83 -37.78
C ASP A 445 -3.53 -2.63 -36.84
N LEU A 446 -3.70 -1.43 -37.40
CA LEU A 446 -3.93 -0.22 -36.64
C LEU A 446 -5.36 -0.26 -36.04
N LEU A 447 -5.45 -0.58 -34.75
CA LEU A 447 -6.72 -0.76 -34.03
C LEU A 447 -7.28 0.55 -33.41
N SER A 448 -6.51 1.65 -33.41
CA SER A 448 -6.90 2.95 -32.84
C SER A 448 -6.21 4.11 -33.58
N ASP A 449 -6.63 5.34 -33.29
CA ASP A 449 -5.94 6.55 -33.75
C ASP A 449 -4.45 6.53 -33.41
N VAL A 450 -3.63 7.21 -34.22
CA VAL A 450 -2.21 7.43 -33.90
C VAL A 450 -2.14 8.40 -32.73
N ILE A 451 -1.65 7.92 -31.60
CA ILE A 451 -1.55 8.69 -30.36
C ILE A 451 -0.08 8.97 -30.08
N SER A 452 0.27 10.25 -30.03
CA SER A 452 1.60 10.73 -29.64
C SER A 452 1.56 11.23 -28.21
N ALA A 453 2.55 10.86 -27.41
CA ALA A 453 2.72 11.34 -26.05
C ALA A 453 4.08 12.03 -25.95
N PHE A 454 4.11 13.21 -25.35
CA PHE A 454 5.32 13.99 -25.22
C PHE A 454 5.44 14.66 -23.85
N ILE A 455 6.67 14.94 -23.47
CA ILE A 455 7.04 15.63 -22.24
C ILE A 455 8.02 16.73 -22.64
N SER A 456 7.84 17.95 -22.14
CA SER A 456 8.74 19.06 -22.51
C SER A 456 10.18 18.91 -21.98
N ASN A 457 10.41 17.96 -21.08
CA ASN A 457 11.73 17.59 -20.56
C ASN A 457 12.51 16.78 -21.62
N LYS A 458 13.76 17.16 -21.87
CA LYS A 458 14.61 16.59 -22.91
C LYS A 458 15.57 15.49 -22.42
N ASP A 459 15.67 15.23 -21.11
CA ASP A 459 16.55 14.18 -20.56
C ASP A 459 15.77 12.96 -20.04
N PRO A 460 15.67 11.87 -20.82
CA PRO A 460 14.95 10.67 -20.44
C PRO A 460 15.65 9.85 -19.34
N GLN A 461 16.92 10.12 -19.00
CA GLN A 461 17.67 9.30 -18.04
C GLN A 461 17.25 9.52 -16.57
N ASN A 462 16.48 10.57 -16.28
CA ASN A 462 16.05 10.92 -14.93
C ASN A 462 14.64 10.39 -14.55
N LEU A 463 13.98 9.61 -15.42
CA LEU A 463 12.68 9.00 -15.14
C LEU A 463 12.80 7.90 -14.05
N ARG A 464 12.55 8.26 -12.78
CA ARG A 464 12.63 7.32 -11.64
C ARG A 464 11.54 6.25 -11.63
N HIS A 465 10.40 6.50 -12.27
CA HIS A 465 9.22 5.62 -12.30
C HIS A 465 8.76 5.38 -13.75
N PRO A 466 8.15 4.22 -14.05
CA PRO A 466 7.69 3.90 -15.40
C PRO A 466 6.42 4.70 -15.78
N VAL A 467 6.40 5.25 -16.99
CA VAL A 467 5.20 5.83 -17.61
C VAL A 467 4.29 4.68 -18.07
N THR A 468 3.03 4.68 -17.65
CA THR A 468 2.08 3.61 -17.96
C THR A 468 1.03 4.08 -18.97
N PHE A 469 0.94 3.40 -20.12
CA PHE A 469 -0.12 3.60 -21.11
C PHE A 469 -1.16 2.48 -21.01
N ILE A 470 -2.43 2.84 -20.94
CA ILE A 470 -3.57 1.93 -20.96
C ILE A 470 -4.38 2.21 -22.21
N PHE A 471 -4.47 1.23 -23.10
CA PHE A 471 -5.29 1.29 -24.31
C PHE A 471 -6.63 0.57 -24.06
N GLN A 472 -7.72 1.28 -24.30
CA GLN A 472 -9.11 0.85 -24.14
C GLN A 472 -9.72 0.68 -25.53
N HIS A 473 -9.57 -0.50 -26.11
CA HIS A 473 -10.25 -0.82 -27.37
C HIS A 473 -11.77 -0.72 -27.20
N GLU A 474 -12.45 0.03 -28.08
CA GLU A 474 -13.90 -0.05 -28.20
C GLU A 474 -14.28 -1.51 -28.44
N LYS A 475 -14.94 -2.12 -27.44
CA LYS A 475 -15.63 -3.39 -27.64
C LYS A 475 -16.70 -3.14 -28.68
N ASP A 476 -16.68 -3.92 -29.77
CA ASP A 476 -17.73 -3.95 -30.79
C ASP A 476 -19.11 -3.83 -30.11
N SER A 477 -19.77 -2.68 -30.27
CA SER A 477 -20.98 -2.35 -29.52
C SER A 477 -22.11 -3.34 -29.85
N ALA A 478 -22.15 -3.83 -31.09
CA ALA A 478 -23.03 -4.92 -31.51
C ALA A 478 -22.76 -6.25 -30.79
N LEU A 479 -21.49 -6.67 -30.66
CA LEU A 479 -21.14 -7.91 -29.97
C LEU A 479 -21.47 -7.86 -28.48
N THR A 480 -21.27 -6.70 -27.86
CA THR A 480 -21.62 -6.46 -26.46
C THR A 480 -23.14 -6.59 -26.25
N VAL A 481 -23.95 -5.93 -27.09
CA VAL A 481 -25.42 -6.02 -27.03
C VAL A 481 -25.91 -7.45 -27.26
N ILE A 482 -25.36 -8.15 -28.26
CA ILE A 482 -25.71 -9.55 -28.55
C ILE A 482 -25.39 -10.44 -27.36
N SER A 483 -24.22 -10.25 -26.73
CA SER A 483 -23.82 -10.98 -25.52
C SER A 483 -24.80 -10.74 -24.38
N TYR A 484 -25.10 -9.48 -24.03
CA TYR A 484 -26.01 -9.18 -22.92
C TYR A 484 -27.44 -9.71 -23.15
N MET A 485 -28.01 -9.49 -24.33
CA MET A 485 -29.36 -9.95 -24.65
C MET A 485 -29.45 -11.48 -24.68
N GLY A 486 -28.48 -12.13 -25.33
CA GLY A 486 -28.45 -13.59 -25.45
C GLY A 486 -28.18 -14.28 -24.11
N LEU A 487 -27.21 -13.80 -23.32
CA LEU A 487 -26.94 -14.35 -21.98
C LEU A 487 -28.13 -14.14 -21.03
N SER A 488 -28.83 -13.01 -21.10
CA SER A 488 -30.03 -12.77 -20.28
C SER A 488 -31.14 -13.77 -20.58
N LEU A 489 -31.40 -14.04 -21.86
CA LEU A 489 -32.37 -15.06 -22.27
C LEU A 489 -31.93 -16.47 -21.83
N SER A 490 -30.63 -16.79 -21.99
CA SER A 490 -30.03 -18.04 -21.54
C SER A 490 -30.21 -18.26 -20.03
N LEU A 491 -29.96 -17.22 -19.22
CA LEU A 491 -30.14 -17.25 -17.77
C LEU A 491 -31.58 -17.53 -17.36
N LEU A 492 -32.57 -16.92 -18.04
CA LEU A 492 -33.98 -17.20 -17.80
C LEU A 492 -34.32 -18.66 -18.10
N CYS A 493 -33.88 -19.20 -19.24
CA CYS A 493 -34.12 -20.60 -19.60
C CYS A 493 -33.42 -21.58 -18.65
N LEU A 494 -32.19 -21.31 -18.24
CA LEU A 494 -31.46 -22.13 -17.27
C LEU A 494 -32.12 -22.09 -15.89
N LEU A 495 -32.60 -20.93 -15.44
CA LEU A 495 -33.36 -20.81 -14.21
C LEU A 495 -34.61 -21.69 -14.26
N LEU A 496 -35.41 -21.58 -15.32
CA LEU A 496 -36.60 -22.41 -15.50
C LEU A 496 -36.25 -23.91 -15.53
N ALA A 497 -35.17 -24.30 -16.19
CA ALA A 497 -34.70 -25.69 -16.21
C ALA A 497 -34.32 -26.19 -14.81
N VAL A 498 -33.53 -25.41 -14.06
CA VAL A 498 -33.13 -25.73 -12.69
C VAL A 498 -34.35 -25.87 -11.78
N LEU A 499 -35.30 -24.92 -11.83
CA LEU A 499 -36.55 -25.01 -11.07
C LEU A 499 -37.36 -26.26 -11.45
N THR A 500 -37.44 -26.59 -12.75
CA THR A 500 -38.12 -27.80 -13.24
C THR A 500 -37.55 -29.06 -12.59
N PHE A 501 -36.22 -29.22 -12.60
CA PHE A 501 -35.56 -30.40 -12.07
C PHE A 501 -35.54 -30.46 -10.53
N LEU A 502 -35.53 -29.31 -9.84
CA LEU A 502 -35.57 -29.25 -8.38
C LEU A 502 -36.96 -29.59 -7.81
N PHE A 503 -38.03 -29.03 -8.40
CA PHE A 503 -39.38 -29.23 -7.88
C PHE A 503 -39.98 -30.58 -8.28
N CYS A 504 -39.58 -31.15 -9.42
CA CYS A 504 -40.09 -32.43 -9.88
C CYS A 504 -39.27 -33.62 -9.35
N LYS A 505 -39.35 -33.89 -8.04
CA LYS A 505 -38.67 -35.05 -7.41
C LYS A 505 -38.99 -36.41 -8.07
N ALA A 506 -40.18 -36.54 -8.68
CA ALA A 506 -40.61 -37.74 -9.40
C ALA A 506 -39.79 -38.04 -10.68
N ILE A 507 -39.05 -37.08 -11.21
CA ILE A 507 -38.26 -37.21 -12.46
C ILE A 507 -36.77 -37.44 -12.14
N HIS A 508 -36.38 -37.46 -10.86
CA HIS A 508 -34.99 -37.49 -10.45
C HIS A 508 -34.32 -38.84 -10.75
N ASN A 509 -33.54 -38.87 -11.83
CA ASN A 509 -32.67 -39.97 -12.23
C ASN A 509 -31.22 -39.47 -12.38
N THR A 510 -30.26 -40.36 -12.57
CA THR A 510 -28.84 -39.98 -12.70
C THR A 510 -28.60 -39.04 -13.88
N SER A 511 -29.29 -39.24 -15.01
CA SER A 511 -29.25 -38.31 -16.16
C SER A 511 -29.77 -36.92 -15.82
N THR A 512 -30.90 -36.80 -15.13
CA THR A 512 -31.47 -35.49 -14.77
C THR A 512 -30.66 -34.80 -13.67
N SER A 513 -30.03 -35.58 -12.78
CA SER A 513 -29.08 -35.06 -11.80
C SER A 513 -27.83 -34.49 -12.49
N LEU A 514 -27.31 -35.13 -13.54
CA LEU A 514 -26.20 -34.59 -14.34
C LEU A 514 -26.60 -33.26 -15.01
N HIS A 515 -27.76 -33.23 -15.68
CA HIS A 515 -28.27 -32.01 -16.33
C HIS A 515 -28.55 -30.89 -15.33
N LEU A 516 -29.06 -31.19 -14.13
CA LEU A 516 -29.28 -30.21 -13.07
C LEU A 516 -27.95 -29.57 -12.63
N GLN A 517 -26.91 -30.38 -12.36
CA GLN A 517 -25.61 -29.84 -11.93
C GLN A 517 -24.91 -29.06 -13.03
N LEU A 518 -24.97 -29.51 -14.29
CA LEU A 518 -24.49 -28.74 -15.44
C LEU A 518 -25.22 -27.39 -15.55
N SER A 519 -26.55 -27.40 -15.41
CA SER A 519 -27.38 -26.20 -15.50
C SER A 519 -27.09 -25.21 -14.36
N ILE A 520 -26.86 -25.69 -13.14
CA ILE A 520 -26.46 -24.85 -11.98
C ILE A 520 -25.09 -24.20 -12.24
N CYS A 521 -24.09 -24.98 -12.70
CA CYS A 521 -22.76 -24.45 -12.99
C CYS A 521 -22.81 -23.37 -14.07
N LEU A 522 -23.51 -23.63 -15.18
CA LEU A 522 -23.67 -22.67 -16.27
C LEU A 522 -24.46 -21.44 -15.82
N PHE A 523 -25.52 -21.60 -15.02
CA PHE A 523 -26.28 -20.46 -14.49
C PHE A 523 -25.40 -19.55 -13.64
N LEU A 524 -24.66 -20.12 -12.68
CA LEU A 524 -23.76 -19.35 -11.81
C LEU A 524 -22.62 -18.70 -12.60
N ALA A 525 -22.03 -19.39 -13.57
CA ALA A 525 -20.98 -18.85 -14.43
C ALA A 525 -21.47 -17.65 -15.24
N HIS A 526 -22.60 -17.77 -15.93
CA HIS A 526 -23.17 -16.69 -16.74
C HIS A 526 -23.64 -15.51 -15.87
N LEU A 527 -24.22 -15.76 -14.69
CA LEU A 527 -24.64 -14.71 -13.77
C LEU A 527 -23.42 -13.91 -13.29
N LEU A 528 -22.34 -14.60 -12.91
CA LEU A 528 -21.10 -13.98 -12.46
C LEU A 528 -20.41 -13.23 -13.60
N PHE A 529 -20.41 -13.78 -14.82
CA PHE A 529 -19.87 -13.13 -16.01
C PHE A 529 -20.60 -11.82 -16.31
N LEU A 530 -21.93 -11.81 -16.24
CA LEU A 530 -22.75 -10.63 -16.56
C LEU A 530 -22.71 -9.53 -15.47
N THR A 531 -22.57 -9.91 -14.20
CA THR A 531 -22.67 -8.95 -13.08
C THR A 531 -21.33 -8.45 -12.56
N ALA A 532 -20.24 -9.19 -12.78
CA ALA A 532 -19.00 -8.97 -12.04
C ALA A 532 -17.73 -8.84 -12.91
N ILE A 533 -17.76 -9.11 -14.22
CA ILE A 533 -16.55 -9.12 -15.05
C ILE A 533 -15.87 -7.74 -15.18
N ASP A 534 -16.65 -6.66 -15.17
CA ASP A 534 -16.16 -5.28 -15.32
C ASP A 534 -15.84 -4.61 -13.96
N ARG A 535 -15.98 -5.31 -12.83
CA ARG A 535 -15.72 -4.76 -11.48
C ARG A 535 -14.22 -4.76 -11.12
N THR A 536 -13.42 -3.96 -11.82
CA THR A 536 -11.94 -3.93 -11.70
C THR A 536 -11.38 -2.99 -10.62
N GLU A 537 -12.22 -2.15 -10.01
CA GLU A 537 -11.80 -1.14 -9.02
C GLU A 537 -11.07 -1.74 -7.80
N ILE A 538 -11.54 -2.90 -7.33
CA ILE A 538 -10.98 -3.59 -6.17
C ILE A 538 -10.19 -4.80 -6.66
N LYS A 539 -8.85 -4.69 -6.70
CA LYS A 539 -7.95 -5.75 -7.21
C LYS A 539 -8.20 -7.13 -6.58
N VAL A 540 -8.43 -7.17 -5.26
CA VAL A 540 -8.70 -8.43 -4.52
C VAL A 540 -10.03 -9.05 -4.94
N LEU A 541 -11.08 -8.25 -5.05
CA LEU A 541 -12.40 -8.69 -5.49
C LEU A 541 -12.34 -9.24 -6.92
N CYS A 542 -11.63 -8.53 -7.79
CA CYS A 542 -11.44 -8.93 -9.19
C CYS A 542 -10.70 -10.26 -9.34
N SER A 543 -9.68 -10.50 -8.50
CA SER A 543 -8.96 -11.77 -8.43
C SER A 543 -9.85 -12.93 -7.96
N ILE A 544 -10.70 -12.70 -6.95
CA ILE A 544 -11.67 -13.69 -6.45
C ILE A 544 -12.71 -14.02 -7.54
N ILE A 545 -13.26 -13.00 -8.22
CA ILE A 545 -14.20 -13.19 -9.33
C ILE A 545 -13.57 -14.00 -10.45
N ALA A 546 -12.34 -13.68 -10.85
CA ALA A 546 -11.60 -14.43 -11.88
C ALA A 546 -11.39 -15.90 -11.47
N GLY A 547 -11.06 -16.16 -10.20
CA GLY A 547 -10.92 -17.52 -9.66
C GLY A 547 -12.24 -18.30 -9.66
N ALA A 548 -13.33 -17.65 -9.23
CA ALA A 548 -14.67 -18.26 -9.22
C ALA A 548 -15.16 -18.58 -10.64
N LEU A 549 -14.96 -17.66 -11.59
CA LEU A 549 -15.29 -17.88 -12.99
C LEU A 549 -14.47 -19.04 -13.60
N HIS A 550 -13.15 -19.08 -13.35
CA HIS A 550 -12.28 -20.17 -13.79
C HIS A 550 -12.79 -21.53 -13.27
N TYR A 551 -13.16 -21.61 -11.99
CA TYR A 551 -13.72 -22.82 -11.39
C TYR A 551 -15.07 -23.23 -12.00
N LEU A 552 -16.02 -22.29 -12.11
CA LEU A 552 -17.37 -22.59 -12.59
C LEU A 552 -17.40 -23.07 -14.05
N TYR A 553 -16.62 -22.43 -14.93
CA TYR A 553 -16.50 -22.88 -16.31
C TYR A 553 -15.82 -24.24 -16.40
N LEU A 554 -14.70 -24.46 -15.70
CA LEU A 554 -14.04 -25.76 -15.71
C LEU A 554 -14.92 -26.87 -15.12
N ALA A 555 -15.70 -26.57 -14.08
CA ALA A 555 -16.74 -27.47 -13.56
C ALA A 555 -17.77 -27.83 -14.63
N SER A 556 -18.29 -26.84 -15.37
CA SER A 556 -19.22 -27.11 -16.47
C SER A 556 -18.65 -28.09 -17.50
N PHE A 557 -17.36 -27.97 -17.87
CA PHE A 557 -16.68 -28.93 -18.76
C PHE A 557 -16.54 -30.32 -18.16
N THR A 558 -16.29 -30.46 -16.86
CA THR A 558 -16.22 -31.78 -16.22
C THR A 558 -17.58 -32.45 -16.07
N TRP A 559 -18.65 -31.69 -15.81
CA TRP A 559 -20.03 -32.20 -15.87
C TRP A 559 -20.40 -32.64 -17.27
N MET A 560 -19.97 -31.87 -18.27
CA MET A 560 -20.10 -32.18 -19.68
C MET A 560 -19.39 -33.49 -20.06
N LEU A 561 -18.19 -33.74 -19.54
CA LEU A 561 -17.48 -35.01 -19.67
C LEU A 561 -18.25 -36.19 -19.06
N LEU A 562 -18.80 -35.99 -17.85
CA LEU A 562 -19.60 -37.01 -17.18
C LEU A 562 -20.88 -37.34 -17.94
N GLU A 563 -21.50 -36.36 -18.59
CA GLU A 563 -22.62 -36.58 -19.50
C GLU A 563 -22.23 -37.41 -20.73
N GLY A 564 -21.11 -37.08 -21.39
CA GLY A 564 -20.57 -37.85 -22.52
C GLY A 564 -20.26 -39.30 -22.13
N LEU A 565 -19.64 -39.50 -20.96
CA LEU A 565 -19.38 -40.82 -20.39
C LEU A 565 -20.68 -41.58 -20.07
N HIS A 566 -21.66 -40.92 -19.45
CA HIS A 566 -22.96 -41.53 -19.14
C HIS A 566 -23.68 -42.01 -20.40
N LEU A 567 -23.68 -41.21 -21.46
CA LEU A 567 -24.28 -41.56 -22.75
C LEU A 567 -23.56 -42.76 -23.38
N PHE A 568 -22.23 -42.74 -23.42
CA PHE A 568 -21.42 -43.85 -23.92
C PHE A 568 -21.67 -45.15 -23.16
N LEU A 569 -21.68 -45.10 -21.82
CA LEU A 569 -21.95 -46.28 -20.98
C LEU A 569 -23.37 -46.80 -21.17
N THR A 570 -24.35 -45.90 -21.34
CA THR A 570 -25.75 -46.27 -21.63
C THR A 570 -25.85 -46.98 -22.97
N ALA A 571 -25.20 -46.46 -24.02
CA ALA A 571 -25.19 -47.08 -25.35
C ALA A 571 -24.45 -48.43 -25.37
N ARG A 572 -23.30 -48.53 -24.67
CA ARG A 572 -22.55 -49.79 -24.54
C ARG A 572 -23.34 -50.86 -23.79
N ASN A 573 -24.07 -50.49 -22.74
CA ASN A 573 -24.87 -51.44 -21.97
C ASN A 573 -26.14 -51.90 -22.69
N LEU A 574 -26.59 -51.24 -23.76
CA LEU A 574 -27.58 -51.83 -24.67
C LEU A 574 -27.04 -53.12 -25.35
N MET A 575 -25.73 -53.38 -25.28
CA MET A 575 -25.10 -54.65 -25.70
C MET A 575 -24.86 -55.64 -24.55
N VAL A 576 -24.93 -55.25 -23.26
CA VAL A 576 -24.55 -56.10 -22.10
C VAL A 576 -25.53 -55.94 -20.93
N VAL A 577 -26.06 -57.05 -20.41
CA VAL A 577 -27.25 -57.18 -19.52
C VAL A 577 -27.16 -56.49 -18.13
N ASN A 578 -26.10 -55.73 -17.79
CA ASN A 578 -25.83 -55.30 -16.40
C ASN A 578 -26.05 -53.78 -16.12
N TYR A 579 -27.28 -53.29 -16.34
CA TYR A 579 -27.67 -51.87 -16.20
C TYR A 579 -27.54 -51.30 -14.77
N SER A 580 -27.79 -52.10 -13.73
CA SER A 580 -27.82 -51.64 -12.32
C SER A 580 -26.45 -51.23 -11.77
N SER A 581 -25.37 -51.91 -12.19
CA SER A 581 -24.00 -51.66 -11.74
C SER A 581 -23.48 -50.29 -12.20
N VAL A 582 -23.79 -49.88 -13.43
CA VAL A 582 -23.35 -48.59 -14.00
C VAL A 582 -24.01 -47.40 -13.31
N ASN A 583 -25.28 -47.52 -12.91
CA ASN A 583 -25.95 -46.43 -12.20
C ASN A 583 -25.31 -46.16 -10.82
N LYS A 584 -24.88 -47.22 -10.12
CA LYS A 584 -24.18 -47.11 -8.83
C LYS A 584 -22.75 -46.58 -9.00
N PHE A 585 -22.06 -47.00 -10.06
CA PHE A 585 -20.73 -46.50 -10.42
C PHE A 585 -20.76 -45.00 -10.76
N MET A 586 -21.67 -44.59 -11.65
CA MET A 586 -21.82 -43.18 -12.05
C MET A 586 -22.13 -42.28 -10.85
N LYS A 587 -23.04 -42.68 -9.96
CA LYS A 587 -23.35 -41.90 -8.74
C LYS A 587 -22.14 -41.69 -7.82
N LYS A 588 -21.23 -42.67 -7.72
CA LYS A 588 -19.98 -42.52 -6.93
C LYS A 588 -18.96 -41.61 -7.60
N LEU A 589 -18.87 -41.64 -8.93
CA LEU A 589 -17.91 -40.84 -9.70
C LEU A 589 -18.35 -39.37 -9.86
N MET A 590 -19.66 -39.13 -9.84
CA MET A 590 -20.29 -37.87 -10.25
C MET A 590 -19.72 -36.62 -9.55
N PHE A 591 -19.78 -36.55 -8.22
CA PHE A 591 -19.31 -35.38 -7.49
C PHE A 591 -17.77 -35.25 -7.40
N PRO A 592 -17.00 -36.32 -7.13
CA PRO A 592 -15.54 -36.24 -7.11
C PRO A 592 -14.94 -35.75 -8.42
N VAL A 593 -15.50 -36.17 -9.56
CA VAL A 593 -15.02 -35.71 -10.87
C VAL A 593 -15.59 -34.35 -11.24
N GLY A 594 -16.90 -34.14 -11.07
CA GLY A 594 -17.59 -32.92 -11.53
C GLY A 594 -17.21 -31.64 -10.77
N TYR A 595 -16.83 -31.73 -9.50
CA TYR A 595 -16.38 -30.57 -8.72
C TYR A 595 -14.95 -30.70 -8.18
N GLY A 596 -14.49 -31.93 -7.93
CA GLY A 596 -13.15 -32.16 -7.38
C GLY A 596 -12.03 -31.85 -8.37
N VAL A 597 -12.11 -32.32 -9.62
CA VAL A 597 -11.07 -32.06 -10.64
C VAL A 597 -10.90 -30.55 -10.91
N PRO A 598 -11.96 -29.77 -11.15
CA PRO A 598 -11.85 -28.31 -11.30
C PRO A 598 -11.26 -27.64 -10.05
N ALA A 599 -11.66 -28.07 -8.85
CA ALA A 599 -11.15 -27.49 -7.61
C ALA A 599 -9.63 -27.68 -7.50
N VAL A 600 -9.13 -28.89 -7.74
CA VAL A 600 -7.68 -29.18 -7.70
C VAL A 600 -6.92 -28.32 -8.69
N ILE A 601 -7.39 -28.20 -9.94
CA ILE A 601 -6.72 -27.39 -10.98
C ILE A 601 -6.67 -25.92 -10.60
N VAL A 602 -7.79 -25.36 -10.12
CA VAL A 602 -7.86 -23.94 -9.73
C VAL A 602 -7.03 -23.67 -8.49
N THR A 603 -7.04 -24.55 -7.49
CA THR A 603 -6.21 -24.41 -6.28
C THR A 603 -4.72 -24.43 -6.63
N ILE A 604 -4.26 -25.35 -7.47
CA ILE A 604 -2.85 -25.38 -7.93
C ILE A 604 -2.51 -24.10 -8.71
N SER A 605 -3.41 -23.64 -9.57
CA SER A 605 -3.22 -22.43 -10.37
C SER A 605 -3.18 -21.16 -9.50
N ALA A 606 -4.04 -21.06 -8.50
CA ALA A 606 -4.09 -19.96 -7.54
C ALA A 606 -2.89 -19.96 -6.58
N ALA A 607 -2.45 -21.13 -6.12
CA ALA A 607 -1.29 -21.27 -5.26
C ALA A 607 0.02 -20.94 -5.99
N SER A 608 0.12 -21.26 -7.28
CA SER A 608 1.33 -21.01 -8.05
C SER A 608 1.50 -19.54 -8.45
N ARG A 609 0.44 -18.87 -8.94
CA ARG A 609 0.52 -17.49 -9.43
C ARG A 609 -0.77 -16.69 -9.14
N PRO A 610 -0.98 -16.22 -7.90
CA PRO A 610 -2.20 -15.52 -7.52
C PRO A 610 -2.36 -14.15 -8.22
N HIS A 611 -1.25 -13.47 -8.52
CA HIS A 611 -1.24 -12.16 -9.19
C HIS A 611 -1.71 -12.19 -10.66
N LEU A 612 -1.84 -13.37 -11.27
CA LEU A 612 -2.30 -13.54 -12.65
C LEU A 612 -3.82 -13.75 -12.77
N TYR A 613 -4.53 -13.73 -11.65
CA TYR A 613 -5.99 -13.70 -11.61
C TYR A 613 -6.49 -12.24 -11.58
N GLY A 614 -7.09 -11.81 -12.69
CA GLY A 614 -7.55 -10.44 -12.91
C GLY A 614 -6.63 -9.66 -13.86
N THR A 615 -7.21 -8.86 -14.75
CA THR A 615 -6.51 -7.86 -15.57
C THR A 615 -7.03 -6.46 -15.24
N PRO A 616 -6.30 -5.39 -15.59
CA PRO A 616 -6.79 -4.01 -15.41
C PRO A 616 -8.10 -3.74 -16.17
N THR A 617 -8.37 -4.53 -17.21
CA THR A 617 -9.51 -4.37 -18.14
C THR A 617 -10.69 -5.29 -17.86
N SER A 618 -10.48 -6.41 -17.16
CA SER A 618 -11.52 -7.39 -16.86
C SER A 618 -11.10 -8.35 -15.75
N CYS A 619 -12.07 -8.86 -14.98
CA CYS A 619 -11.82 -9.84 -13.93
C CYS A 619 -11.71 -11.27 -14.49
N TRP A 620 -10.68 -11.51 -15.30
CA TRP A 620 -10.36 -12.79 -15.94
C TRP A 620 -8.87 -13.16 -15.85
N LEU A 621 -8.51 -14.37 -16.30
CA LEU A 621 -7.14 -14.90 -16.34
C LEU A 621 -6.24 -14.07 -17.26
N ASN A 622 -5.07 -13.65 -16.75
CA ASN A 622 -4.07 -12.92 -17.53
C ASN A 622 -3.42 -13.81 -18.62
N SER A 623 -3.11 -13.21 -19.79
CA SER A 623 -2.48 -13.88 -20.93
C SER A 623 -0.96 -14.03 -20.81
N GLU A 624 -0.33 -13.34 -19.87
CA GLU A 624 1.13 -13.36 -19.73
C GLU A 624 1.68 -14.74 -19.36
N LYS A 625 2.81 -15.11 -20.00
CA LYS A 625 3.61 -16.32 -19.71
C LYS A 625 2.83 -17.64 -19.78
N GLY A 626 1.80 -17.73 -20.62
CA GLY A 626 1.07 -18.97 -20.87
C GLY A 626 0.09 -19.38 -19.77
N PHE A 627 -0.25 -18.49 -18.82
CA PHE A 627 -1.18 -18.82 -17.72
C PHE A 627 -2.58 -19.22 -18.19
N LYS A 628 -3.02 -18.73 -19.36
CA LYS A 628 -4.24 -19.19 -20.06
C LYS A 628 -4.28 -20.71 -20.29
N TRP A 629 -3.13 -21.38 -20.41
CA TRP A 629 -3.08 -22.85 -20.56
C TRP A 629 -3.55 -23.63 -19.33
N SER A 630 -3.59 -23.00 -18.15
CA SER A 630 -4.19 -23.60 -16.94
C SER A 630 -5.68 -23.91 -17.14
N PHE A 631 -6.37 -23.12 -17.96
CA PHE A 631 -7.76 -23.33 -18.35
C PHE A 631 -7.86 -24.07 -19.70
N LEU A 632 -7.16 -23.57 -20.73
CA LEU A 632 -7.30 -24.08 -22.10
C LEU A 632 -6.82 -25.53 -22.26
N GLY A 633 -5.75 -25.93 -21.57
CA GLY A 633 -5.20 -27.28 -21.63
C GLY A 633 -6.19 -28.36 -21.19
N PRO A 634 -6.76 -28.26 -19.97
CA PRO A 634 -7.82 -29.16 -19.51
C PRO A 634 -9.04 -29.16 -20.42
N VAL A 635 -9.48 -27.99 -20.91
CA VAL A 635 -10.64 -27.87 -21.80
C VAL A 635 -10.42 -28.62 -23.12
N CYS A 636 -9.27 -28.42 -23.78
CA CYS A 636 -8.91 -29.14 -25.00
C CYS A 636 -8.86 -30.66 -24.76
N SER A 637 -8.31 -31.09 -23.63
CA SER A 637 -8.23 -32.51 -23.27
C SER A 637 -9.62 -33.13 -23.08
N ILE A 638 -10.51 -32.44 -22.34
CA ILE A 638 -11.89 -32.87 -22.12
C ILE A 638 -12.66 -32.95 -23.45
N PHE A 639 -12.49 -31.95 -24.32
CA PHE A 639 -13.13 -31.91 -25.62
C PHE A 639 -12.73 -33.12 -26.48
N LEU A 640 -11.44 -33.44 -26.58
CA LEU A 640 -10.95 -34.59 -27.34
C LEU A 640 -11.52 -35.92 -26.81
N VAL A 641 -11.58 -36.08 -25.49
CA VAL A 641 -12.16 -37.28 -24.85
C VAL A 641 -13.67 -37.38 -25.14
N ASN A 642 -14.41 -36.28 -25.04
CA ASN A 642 -15.85 -36.25 -25.35
C ASN A 642 -16.14 -36.55 -26.82
N LEU A 643 -15.31 -36.03 -27.75
CA LEU A 643 -15.41 -36.35 -29.16
C LEU A 643 -15.22 -37.85 -29.41
N ALA A 644 -14.25 -38.48 -28.73
CA ALA A 644 -14.05 -39.92 -28.81
C ALA A 644 -15.25 -40.72 -28.28
N PHE A 645 -15.78 -40.37 -27.10
CA PHE A 645 -16.99 -41.02 -26.55
C PHE A 645 -18.18 -40.88 -27.49
N PHE A 646 -18.34 -39.72 -28.11
CA PHE A 646 -19.41 -39.48 -29.08
C PHE A 646 -19.28 -40.35 -30.34
N LEU A 647 -18.09 -40.37 -30.97
CA LEU A 647 -17.84 -41.17 -32.16
C LEU A 647 -18.05 -42.67 -31.89
N MET A 648 -17.60 -43.16 -30.73
CA MET A 648 -17.85 -44.54 -30.31
C MET A 648 -19.34 -44.81 -30.08
N THR A 649 -20.07 -43.88 -29.48
CA THR A 649 -21.52 -44.00 -29.24
C THR A 649 -22.29 -44.06 -30.56
N LEU A 650 -21.98 -43.17 -31.52
CA LEU A 650 -22.59 -43.20 -32.85
C LEU A 650 -22.28 -44.50 -33.59
N TRP A 651 -21.04 -44.99 -33.49
CA TRP A 651 -20.65 -46.26 -34.11
C TRP A 651 -21.43 -47.45 -33.55
N ILE A 652 -21.56 -47.53 -32.21
CA ILE A 652 -22.37 -48.57 -31.53
C ILE A 652 -23.84 -48.47 -31.96
N LEU A 653 -24.39 -47.26 -31.99
CA LEU A 653 -25.79 -47.02 -32.33
C LEU A 653 -26.08 -47.35 -33.81
N LYS A 654 -25.18 -46.98 -34.72
CA LYS A 654 -25.24 -47.34 -36.15
C LYS A 654 -25.16 -48.86 -36.35
N SER A 655 -24.25 -49.52 -35.63
CA SER A 655 -24.12 -50.98 -35.66
C SER A 655 -25.40 -51.68 -35.21
N LYS A 656 -26.04 -51.21 -34.14
CA LYS A 656 -27.35 -51.72 -33.69
C LYS A 656 -28.49 -51.41 -34.65
N LEU A 657 -28.55 -50.19 -35.20
CA LEU A 657 -29.60 -49.78 -36.14
C LEU A 657 -29.53 -50.60 -37.43
N SER A 658 -28.32 -50.96 -37.88
CA SER A 658 -28.13 -51.88 -39.01
C SER A 658 -28.56 -53.32 -38.72
N SER A 659 -28.69 -53.71 -37.46
CA SER A 659 -29.06 -55.07 -37.01
C SER A 659 -30.55 -55.22 -36.68
N LEU A 660 -31.28 -54.12 -36.43
CA LEU A 660 -32.68 -54.12 -36.01
C LEU A 660 -33.58 -53.66 -37.17
N ASN A 661 -33.87 -54.56 -38.09
CA ASN A 661 -34.83 -54.33 -39.16
C ASN A 661 -36.05 -55.25 -38.96
N SER A 662 -36.99 -54.86 -38.08
CA SER A 662 -38.42 -55.29 -38.11
C SER A 662 -39.32 -54.76 -36.97
N ASP A 663 -38.83 -54.22 -35.85
CA ASP A 663 -39.71 -53.77 -34.74
C ASP A 663 -39.91 -52.24 -34.69
N VAL A 664 -41.14 -51.78 -34.98
CA VAL A 664 -41.52 -50.36 -35.09
C VAL A 664 -41.45 -49.60 -33.76
N SER A 665 -41.68 -50.27 -32.61
CA SER A 665 -41.67 -49.64 -31.28
C SER A 665 -40.26 -49.40 -30.71
N THR A 666 -39.29 -50.26 -31.06
CA THR A 666 -37.88 -50.10 -30.66
C THR A 666 -37.17 -49.07 -31.54
N LEU A 667 -37.62 -48.88 -32.79
CA LEU A 667 -37.11 -47.88 -33.72
C LEU A 667 -37.37 -46.43 -33.25
N GLN A 668 -38.53 -46.16 -32.63
CA GLN A 668 -38.91 -44.81 -32.19
C GLN A 668 -38.09 -44.36 -30.95
N ASN A 669 -37.89 -45.26 -29.98
CA ASN A 669 -37.02 -45.02 -28.83
C ASN A 669 -35.54 -44.88 -29.25
N THR A 670 -35.10 -45.68 -30.23
CA THR A 670 -33.74 -45.57 -30.79
C THR A 670 -33.55 -44.25 -31.54
N ARG A 671 -34.53 -43.79 -32.34
CA ARG A 671 -34.49 -42.48 -33.00
C ARG A 671 -34.47 -41.30 -32.03
N MET A 672 -35.22 -41.37 -30.93
CA MET A 672 -35.18 -40.35 -29.87
C MET A 672 -33.83 -40.34 -29.16
N LEU A 673 -33.21 -41.51 -28.94
CA LEU A 673 -31.86 -41.62 -28.38
C LEU A 673 -30.81 -41.08 -29.37
N THR A 674 -30.92 -41.37 -30.66
CA THR A 674 -30.07 -40.79 -31.72
C THR A 674 -30.25 -39.27 -31.79
N PHE A 675 -31.48 -38.76 -31.71
CA PHE A 675 -31.77 -37.33 -31.71
C PHE A 675 -31.18 -36.65 -30.48
N LYS A 676 -31.38 -37.20 -29.27
CA LYS A 676 -30.77 -36.68 -28.04
C LYS A 676 -29.25 -36.71 -28.11
N ALA A 677 -28.63 -37.79 -28.59
CA ALA A 677 -27.18 -37.88 -28.77
C ALA A 677 -26.65 -36.86 -29.80
N THR A 678 -27.39 -36.64 -30.90
CA THR A 678 -27.02 -35.66 -31.94
C THR A 678 -27.22 -34.22 -31.45
N ALA A 679 -28.30 -33.93 -30.73
CA ALA A 679 -28.51 -32.64 -30.07
C ALA A 679 -27.42 -32.36 -29.03
N GLN A 680 -26.99 -33.39 -28.31
CA GLN A 680 -25.91 -33.31 -27.33
C GLN A 680 -24.56 -32.98 -27.99
N LEU A 681 -24.26 -33.46 -29.20
CA LEU A 681 -23.07 -33.03 -29.98
C LEU A 681 -23.07 -31.51 -30.26
N PHE A 682 -24.21 -30.97 -30.67
CA PHE A 682 -24.34 -29.53 -30.96
C PHE A 682 -24.21 -28.68 -29.70
N ILE A 683 -24.67 -29.17 -28.55
CA ILE A 683 -24.58 -28.47 -27.25
C ILE A 683 -23.16 -28.60 -26.65
N LEU A 684 -22.48 -29.73 -26.84
CA LEU A 684 -21.20 -30.04 -26.18
C LEU A 684 -19.93 -29.74 -26.98
N GLY A 685 -19.96 -29.90 -28.30
CA GLY A 685 -18.74 -30.01 -29.10
C GLY A 685 -18.52 -28.86 -30.09
N CYS A 686 -19.53 -28.54 -30.91
CA CYS A 686 -19.36 -27.59 -32.01
C CYS A 686 -19.21 -26.14 -31.53
N THR A 687 -19.86 -25.76 -30.43
CA THR A 687 -19.85 -24.39 -29.88
C THR A 687 -18.45 -23.98 -29.41
N TRP A 688 -17.74 -24.90 -28.75
CA TRP A 688 -16.43 -24.66 -28.16
C TRP A 688 -15.28 -24.79 -29.17
N CYS A 689 -15.47 -25.57 -30.24
CA CYS A 689 -14.53 -25.58 -31.38
C CYS A 689 -14.39 -24.19 -32.00
N LEU A 690 -15.50 -23.45 -32.14
CA LEU A 690 -15.50 -22.07 -32.63
C LEU A 690 -14.76 -21.11 -31.68
N GLY A 691 -14.79 -21.37 -30.37
CA GLY A 691 -14.04 -20.59 -29.38
C GLY A 691 -12.53 -20.78 -29.49
N ILE A 692 -12.06 -21.99 -29.81
CA ILE A 692 -10.63 -22.27 -30.05
C ILE A 692 -10.15 -21.60 -31.35
N LEU A 693 -11.01 -21.55 -32.37
CA LEU A 693 -10.72 -20.91 -33.66
C LEU A 693 -10.67 -19.37 -33.59
N GLN A 694 -11.01 -18.76 -32.44
CA GLN A 694 -10.86 -17.33 -32.20
C GLN A 694 -9.39 -16.86 -32.17
N VAL A 695 -8.42 -17.77 -32.15
CA VAL A 695 -6.97 -17.47 -32.16
C VAL A 695 -6.41 -17.31 -33.60
N GLY A 696 -7.24 -17.46 -34.64
CA GLY A 696 -6.82 -17.37 -36.05
C GLY A 696 -7.11 -16.03 -36.74
N PRO A 697 -6.74 -15.87 -38.03
CA PRO A 697 -6.93 -14.64 -38.82
C PRO A 697 -8.39 -14.23 -39.05
N ALA A 698 -9.36 -15.08 -38.70
CA ALA A 698 -10.80 -14.80 -38.75
C ALA A 698 -11.44 -14.57 -37.36
N ALA A 699 -10.62 -14.17 -36.37
CA ALA A 699 -11.02 -14.05 -34.96
C ALA A 699 -12.32 -13.24 -34.74
N HIS A 700 -12.51 -12.13 -35.47
CA HIS A 700 -13.71 -11.29 -35.34
C HIS A 700 -14.99 -12.05 -35.70
N VAL A 701 -15.05 -12.66 -36.88
CA VAL A 701 -16.24 -13.42 -37.32
C VAL A 701 -16.48 -14.63 -36.41
N MET A 702 -15.41 -15.30 -35.98
CA MET A 702 -15.49 -16.43 -35.05
C MET A 702 -16.02 -16.00 -33.67
N ALA A 703 -15.68 -14.79 -33.20
CA ALA A 703 -16.19 -14.26 -31.94
C ALA A 703 -17.70 -14.01 -31.96
N TYR A 704 -18.25 -13.49 -33.06
CA TYR A 704 -19.71 -13.33 -33.23
C TYR A 704 -20.42 -14.68 -33.23
N LEU A 705 -19.95 -15.64 -34.03
CA LEU A 705 -20.52 -16.99 -34.09
C LEU A 705 -20.45 -17.68 -32.72
N PHE A 706 -19.31 -17.63 -32.06
CA PHE A 706 -19.12 -18.18 -30.72
C PHE A 706 -20.08 -17.55 -29.70
N THR A 707 -20.19 -16.22 -29.69
CA THR A 707 -21.04 -15.50 -28.73
C THR A 707 -22.52 -15.83 -28.94
N ILE A 708 -23.00 -15.80 -30.19
CA ILE A 708 -24.39 -16.15 -30.52
C ILE A 708 -24.69 -17.59 -30.09
N ILE A 709 -23.83 -18.54 -30.45
CA ILE A 709 -24.06 -19.96 -30.19
C ILE A 709 -24.01 -20.27 -28.69
N ASN A 710 -23.05 -19.72 -27.93
CA ASN A 710 -23.01 -19.90 -26.47
C ASN A 710 -24.20 -19.24 -25.78
N SER A 711 -24.65 -18.08 -26.28
CA SER A 711 -25.83 -17.42 -25.74
C SER A 711 -27.12 -18.23 -25.91
N LEU A 712 -27.18 -19.13 -26.89
CA LEU A 712 -28.31 -20.04 -27.10
C LEU A 712 -28.19 -21.36 -26.32
N GLN A 713 -27.03 -21.66 -25.71
CA GLN A 713 -26.78 -22.95 -25.07
C GLN A 713 -27.79 -23.28 -23.96
N GLY A 714 -28.13 -22.30 -23.10
CA GLY A 714 -29.14 -22.47 -22.05
C GLY A 714 -30.55 -22.68 -22.60
N VAL A 715 -30.89 -22.03 -23.71
CA VAL A 715 -32.16 -22.20 -24.43
C VAL A 715 -32.28 -23.62 -24.97
N PHE A 716 -31.21 -24.15 -25.59
CA PHE A 716 -31.17 -25.52 -26.09
C PHE A 716 -31.36 -26.57 -24.98
N ILE A 717 -30.71 -26.38 -23.82
CA ILE A 717 -30.87 -27.28 -22.67
C ILE A 717 -32.33 -27.32 -22.21
N PHE A 718 -32.95 -26.16 -22.04
CA PHE A 718 -34.35 -26.07 -21.62
C PHE A 718 -35.30 -26.71 -22.66
N LEU A 719 -35.11 -26.42 -23.94
CA LEU A 719 -35.97 -26.94 -25.00
C LEU A 719 -35.88 -28.47 -25.11
N VAL A 720 -34.67 -29.03 -25.18
CA VAL A 720 -34.47 -30.47 -25.41
C VAL A 720 -34.82 -31.30 -24.17
N TYR A 721 -34.40 -30.86 -22.98
CA TYR A 721 -34.50 -31.69 -21.78
C TYR A 721 -35.70 -31.38 -20.89
N CYS A 722 -36.31 -30.19 -21.02
CA CYS A 722 -37.54 -29.86 -20.28
C CYS A 722 -38.77 -29.91 -21.20
N LEU A 723 -38.79 -29.16 -22.30
CA LEU A 723 -40.00 -29.04 -23.15
C LEU A 723 -40.27 -30.28 -24.01
N LEU A 724 -39.26 -30.81 -24.68
CA LEU A 724 -39.39 -32.00 -25.54
C LEU A 724 -39.35 -33.33 -24.77
N SER A 725 -39.17 -33.28 -23.45
CA SER A 725 -39.13 -34.47 -22.61
C SER A 725 -40.55 -34.91 -22.22
N GLN A 726 -40.98 -36.05 -22.76
CA GLN A 726 -42.30 -36.61 -22.47
C GLN A 726 -42.54 -36.81 -20.96
N GLN A 727 -41.52 -37.26 -20.22
CA GLN A 727 -41.59 -37.45 -18.76
C GLN A 727 -41.87 -36.15 -18.00
N VAL A 728 -41.34 -35.03 -18.49
CA VAL A 728 -41.51 -33.70 -17.90
C VAL A 728 -42.88 -33.14 -18.25
N TRP A 729 -43.31 -33.29 -19.51
CA TRP A 729 -44.62 -32.84 -19.97
C TRP A 729 -45.78 -33.54 -19.24
N GLU A 730 -45.67 -34.84 -18.99
CA GLU A 730 -46.66 -35.60 -18.20
C GLU A 730 -46.78 -35.09 -16.74
N GLN A 731 -45.67 -34.68 -16.13
CA GLN A 731 -45.67 -34.12 -14.78
C GLN A 731 -46.16 -32.68 -14.75
N TYR A 732 -45.80 -31.87 -15.75
CA TYR A 732 -46.39 -30.55 -15.94
C TYR A 732 -47.91 -30.66 -16.09
N GLY A 733 -48.42 -31.59 -16.90
CA GLY A 733 -49.85 -31.83 -17.04
C GLY A 733 -50.52 -32.22 -15.71
N LYS A 734 -49.87 -33.03 -14.86
CA LYS A 734 -50.36 -33.34 -13.51
C LYS A 734 -50.37 -32.12 -12.59
N TRP A 735 -49.33 -31.29 -12.66
CA TRP A 735 -49.21 -30.08 -11.85
C TRP A 735 -50.25 -29.02 -12.26
N PHE A 736 -50.42 -28.79 -13.57
CA PHE A 736 -51.46 -27.91 -14.12
C PHE A 736 -52.87 -28.38 -13.75
N LYS A 737 -53.15 -29.69 -13.86
CA LYS A 737 -54.42 -30.25 -13.38
C LYS A 737 -54.59 -30.07 -11.86
N GLY A 738 -53.52 -30.20 -11.07
CA GLY A 738 -53.54 -29.95 -9.63
C GLY A 738 -53.81 -28.48 -9.27
N ILE A 739 -53.28 -27.53 -10.06
CA ILE A 739 -53.54 -26.09 -9.93
C ILE A 739 -54.99 -25.75 -10.30
N ASP A 740 -55.52 -26.30 -11.40
CA ASP A 740 -56.93 -26.10 -11.76
C ASP A 740 -57.89 -26.69 -10.72
N ILE A 741 -57.55 -27.83 -10.11
CA ILE A 741 -58.32 -28.43 -9.02
C ILE A 741 -58.25 -27.58 -7.75
N THR A 742 -57.08 -27.03 -7.39
CA THR A 742 -56.95 -26.14 -6.22
C THR A 742 -57.60 -24.77 -6.44
N LYS A 743 -57.55 -24.23 -7.66
CA LYS A 743 -58.27 -23.00 -8.04
C LYS A 743 -59.79 -23.22 -8.00
N SER A 744 -60.31 -24.33 -8.53
CA SER A 744 -61.74 -24.66 -8.44
C SER A 744 -62.20 -24.95 -7.00
N LYS A 745 -61.34 -25.54 -6.14
CA LYS A 745 -61.61 -25.70 -4.70
C LYS A 745 -61.62 -24.36 -3.98
N SER A 746 -60.64 -23.50 -4.24
CA SER A 746 -60.55 -22.16 -3.65
C SER A 746 -61.79 -21.33 -3.99
N GLU A 747 -62.19 -21.29 -5.27
CA GLU A 747 -63.43 -20.63 -5.70
C GLU A 747 -64.69 -21.20 -5.03
N LYS A 748 -64.73 -22.51 -4.75
CA LYS A 748 -65.83 -23.14 -3.98
C LYS A 748 -65.85 -22.73 -2.50
N TYR A 749 -64.70 -22.53 -1.87
CA TYR A 749 -64.60 -22.04 -0.48
C TYR A 749 -64.92 -20.54 -0.37
N THR A 750 -64.52 -19.72 -1.35
CA THR A 750 -64.85 -18.28 -1.39
C THR A 750 -66.33 -18.03 -1.68
N LEU A 751 -67.00 -18.91 -2.45
CA LEU A 751 -68.46 -18.84 -2.66
C LEU A 751 -69.24 -19.29 -1.41
N SER A 752 -68.70 -20.24 -0.64
CA SER A 752 -69.30 -20.76 0.60
C SER A 752 -69.10 -19.83 1.81
N SER A 753 -68.06 -18.98 1.82
CA SER A 753 -67.87 -17.99 2.90
C SER A 753 -68.63 -16.68 2.64
N LYS A 754 -69.10 -16.43 1.42
CA LYS A 754 -69.92 -15.26 1.06
C LYS A 754 -71.42 -15.44 1.33
N THR A 755 -71.85 -16.61 1.80
CA THR A 755 -73.26 -16.94 2.11
C THR A 755 -73.61 -16.92 3.60
N THR A 756 -72.71 -16.47 4.48
CA THR A 756 -72.97 -16.37 5.95
C THR A 756 -72.61 -15.03 6.59
N SER A 757 -72.59 -13.91 5.86
CA SER A 757 -72.69 -12.57 6.46
C SER A 757 -73.45 -11.63 5.55
N ASP A 758 -74.77 -11.54 5.74
CA ASP A 758 -75.57 -10.30 5.69
C ASP A 758 -77.06 -10.65 5.57
N ALA A 759 -77.64 -11.05 6.71
CA ALA A 759 -79.04 -10.86 7.02
C ALA A 759 -79.11 -10.21 8.42
N CYS A 760 -79.03 -8.88 8.47
CA CYS A 760 -79.51 -8.14 9.64
C CYS A 760 -80.20 -6.82 9.24
N LYS A 761 -81.54 -6.90 9.34
CA LYS A 761 -82.49 -5.90 9.84
C LYS A 761 -82.85 -4.68 8.97
N TYR A 762 -84.10 -4.73 8.50
CA TYR A 762 -85.00 -3.59 8.41
C TYR A 762 -85.54 -3.20 9.81
N SER A 763 -85.39 -1.90 10.14
CA SER A 763 -86.31 -0.96 10.82
C SER A 763 -87.21 -1.38 12.00
N ALA A 764 -87.18 -0.59 13.08
CA ALA A 764 -88.31 0.26 13.53
C ALA A 764 -87.98 1.12 14.78
N VAL A 765 -88.17 2.43 14.62
CA VAL A 765 -88.74 3.45 15.55
C VAL A 765 -88.66 3.19 17.07
N ASN A 766 -87.83 3.98 17.76
CA ASN A 766 -88.23 5.01 18.74
C ASN A 766 -87.04 5.92 19.06
#